data_AF-A0A4Z0J9G0-F1
#
_entry.id   AF-A0A4Z0J9G0-F1
#
_cell.length_a   1.000
_cell.length_b   1.000
_cell.length_c   1.000
_cell.angle_alpha   90.00
_cell.angle_beta   90.00
_cell.angle_gamma   90.00
#
_symmetry.space_group_name_H-M   'P 1'
#
loop_
_entity.id
_entity.type
_entity.pdbx_description
1 polymer ?
#
loop_
_entity_poly.entity_id
_entity_poly.type
_entity_poly.pdbx_seq_one_letter_code
_entity_poly.pdbx_strand_id
1 'polypeptide(L)'
;MAQLTMQQIQEIVGGKWVVAPQDETATIQHYGLYGGEIRRDIGANNLLFAMSLEHWQHGSGNSGVYLHTFKDNHDRVAALQDYLKMAIVERPVPTSSVPQLQVPDAYQAMEKLVRVIQPAYRGKNIGVTGSVGKSTTKTLIAYLLQHLGPTVSSVGNHNSRTSGKIQALNVEQSQYNVLELAAMALNYQEPGQDRIGIAALIAFDLAVLTQVDAGQKGWDARLTADVKTRMGASLKPGAPFLVNSAIHNLGEVTDFVHRYTQNLVTYGLTPDSDYAGQLDAHGQLTLVHRGIRLGQLDATGLDEGMVSDMVGALAAYHLLGGQLTPAILLDFSEKCAQTSTRKVHHFVANGHQITIVDDTHNAELLSIKNFIHYAQHYQVAPHTKKLFIEGRVINLRKISVKTHTEVTQLLNQANFDQFYTYGPEMDWVIPAADFTSYGGYFTTPRAVTRAIAQTADQDLVIFIKGDSRNSSIDRIADNLMANLDYEATPASAFAMSIGEPQPQAYSRNGVGRLLIILKIMEELAAGKLQLTDALTITNPMPKDHSRHKVGLAKGAAYTVFDLLTIAIVASAPDVITNLAEHLYGRHGRQIVQALQRHAAQLGLSDQTVANVTGRPTKRPQRTYLADLEKIGEAFTRLPNGVFSLLSAQQIMVNGHFYHKRSQLFKTGKIAGSLFNDWQEQSGLFFTQDQQGKHAVAFINSPHLSTTDALMADWVDAQADSAQLTPANTTVALQTPVINLLADTYFGEDYTRRREHRGQPDALQKYGYGHSFEKIGKFFSPTAYNLFNFEAVFAQGASPLDAVKPFVLDARAQPTLAELKRHHFDLAMLGNNHANDYGPAALTDTLAAFHDAGIATVGAGVDRTDARRVVTLDYDGQQVALFNGYWYRNPAENLFDFYARANRAGVACLDTLMAQDIRRYKQAHPSALVLVSAHWGTDYGDVKPAQRETAHRLVQAGADIIIGHGPHRLQPITYIGAAPVLYSIGNGVFNNNGEFKKRDVPPYAAIVRLNLAERRLYWCPIYADNRRTFWQPDFVSADDFAQIVATDGPKFATTQLEDSISAVVIPF
;
A
#
# COMPACT_ATOMS: atom_id res chain seq x y z
N MET A 1 -23.46 14.16 -41.36
CA MET A 1 -23.79 15.49 -40.80
C MET A 1 -22.68 16.43 -41.24
N ALA A 2 -22.99 17.70 -41.54
CA ALA A 2 -21.94 18.69 -41.79
C ALA A 2 -21.20 19.01 -40.49
N GLN A 3 -19.89 19.24 -40.57
CA GLN A 3 -19.06 19.65 -39.45
C GLN A 3 -19.52 21.01 -38.92
N LEU A 4 -19.48 21.20 -37.60
CA LEU A 4 -19.79 22.50 -37.01
C LEU A 4 -18.63 23.47 -37.24
N THR A 5 -18.93 24.69 -37.66
CA THR A 5 -17.96 25.78 -37.70
C THR A 5 -17.71 26.33 -36.30
N MET A 6 -16.59 27.02 -36.09
CA MET A 6 -16.32 27.70 -34.82
C MET A 6 -17.41 28.73 -34.46
N GLN A 7 -17.97 29.40 -35.47
CA GLN A 7 -19.11 30.30 -35.30
C GLN A 7 -20.34 29.54 -34.76
N GLN A 8 -20.72 28.43 -35.38
CA GLN A 8 -21.86 27.62 -34.94
C GLN A 8 -21.65 27.07 -33.52
N ILE A 9 -20.42 26.67 -33.19
CA ILE A 9 -20.07 26.22 -31.84
C ILE A 9 -20.30 27.35 -30.83
N GLN A 10 -19.83 28.57 -31.12
CA GLN A 10 -20.07 29.74 -30.27
C GLN A 10 -21.57 30.02 -30.11
N GLU A 11 -22.35 29.98 -31.18
CA GLU A 11 -23.81 30.20 -31.14
C GLU A 11 -24.51 29.15 -30.27
N ILE A 12 -24.07 27.88 -30.32
CA ILE A 12 -24.66 26.79 -29.53
C ILE A 12 -24.28 26.90 -28.04
N VAL A 13 -23.00 27.07 -27.73
CA VAL A 13 -22.51 27.00 -26.34
C VAL A 13 -22.60 28.33 -25.61
N GLY A 14 -22.59 29.44 -26.36
CA GLY A 14 -22.41 30.80 -25.86
C GLY A 14 -20.95 31.13 -25.58
N GLY A 15 -20.71 32.20 -24.80
CA GLY A 15 -19.38 32.59 -24.37
C GLY A 15 -18.75 33.69 -25.22
N LYS A 16 -17.49 34.03 -24.89
CA LYS A 16 -16.75 35.13 -25.50
C LYS A 16 -15.37 34.66 -25.94
N TRP A 17 -14.96 35.02 -27.15
CA TRP A 17 -13.59 34.81 -27.60
C TRP A 17 -12.61 35.64 -26.76
N VAL A 18 -11.68 34.95 -26.09
CA VAL A 18 -10.53 35.57 -25.41
C VAL A 18 -9.27 35.48 -26.25
N VAL A 19 -9.24 34.55 -27.19
CA VAL A 19 -8.37 34.55 -28.36
C VAL A 19 -9.26 34.27 -29.56
N ALA A 20 -9.45 35.26 -30.43
CA ALA A 20 -10.35 35.14 -31.58
C ALA A 20 -9.71 34.30 -32.70
N PRO A 21 -10.49 33.46 -33.41
CA PRO A 21 -10.00 32.76 -34.60
C PRO A 21 -9.78 33.72 -35.76
N GLN A 22 -8.83 33.39 -36.64
CA GLN A 22 -8.62 34.13 -37.89
C GLN A 22 -9.73 33.87 -38.92
N ASP A 23 -10.40 32.72 -38.81
CA ASP A 23 -11.50 32.31 -39.67
C ASP A 23 -12.54 31.54 -38.83
N GLU A 24 -13.65 32.19 -38.49
CA GLU A 24 -14.76 31.59 -37.72
C GLU A 24 -15.55 30.53 -38.50
N THR A 25 -15.39 30.48 -39.82
CA THR A 25 -16.07 29.51 -40.70
C THR A 25 -15.36 28.17 -40.76
N ALA A 26 -14.13 28.07 -40.25
CA ALA A 26 -13.40 26.82 -40.21
C ALA A 26 -14.10 25.79 -39.29
N THR A 27 -14.09 24.53 -39.74
CA THR A 27 -14.84 23.44 -39.12
C THR A 27 -14.03 22.65 -38.10
N ILE A 28 -14.73 22.09 -37.11
CA ILE A 28 -14.18 21.16 -36.12
C ILE A 28 -14.52 19.73 -36.53
N GLN A 29 -13.51 18.85 -36.48
CA GLN A 29 -13.62 17.44 -36.92
C GLN A 29 -13.61 16.45 -35.77
N HIS A 30 -13.06 16.84 -34.61
CA HIS A 30 -12.95 15.96 -33.47
C HIS A 30 -13.00 16.73 -32.16
N TYR A 31 -13.61 16.13 -31.15
CA TYR A 31 -13.85 16.73 -29.84
C TYR A 31 -13.14 15.90 -28.77
N GLY A 32 -12.37 16.53 -27.89
CA GLY A 32 -11.62 15.84 -26.85
C GLY A 32 -11.62 16.59 -25.52
N LEU A 33 -11.39 15.84 -24.45
CA LEU A 33 -11.18 16.34 -23.09
C LEU A 33 -9.72 16.14 -22.65
N TYR A 34 -9.07 15.08 -23.15
CA TYR A 34 -7.68 14.75 -22.82
C TYR A 34 -6.80 14.61 -24.06
N GLY A 35 -5.48 14.73 -23.88
CA GLY A 35 -4.53 14.60 -24.99
C GLY A 35 -4.54 13.23 -25.67
N GLY A 36 -4.95 12.16 -24.98
CA GLY A 36 -5.10 10.83 -25.58
C GLY A 36 -6.32 10.68 -26.49
N GLU A 37 -7.29 11.59 -26.39
CA GLU A 37 -8.48 11.63 -27.26
C GLU A 37 -8.24 12.50 -28.50
N ILE A 38 -7.27 13.41 -28.45
CA ILE A 38 -6.91 14.26 -29.59
C ILE A 38 -6.30 13.40 -30.70
N ARG A 39 -6.93 13.44 -31.88
CA ARG A 39 -6.54 12.66 -33.05
C ARG A 39 -5.44 13.37 -33.80
N ARG A 40 -4.22 12.83 -33.72
CA ARG A 40 -3.04 13.39 -34.40
C ARG A 40 -3.12 13.29 -35.92
N ASP A 41 -3.77 12.25 -36.43
CA ASP A 41 -4.04 12.04 -37.85
C ASP A 41 -5.08 13.03 -38.41
N ILE A 42 -5.92 13.61 -37.55
CA ILE A 42 -6.83 14.72 -37.88
C ILE A 42 -6.09 16.08 -37.84
N GLY A 43 -4.87 16.13 -37.32
CA GLY A 43 -4.02 17.32 -37.29
C GLY A 43 -4.55 18.40 -36.36
N ALA A 44 -4.56 19.65 -36.80
CA ALA A 44 -5.02 20.77 -35.97
C ALA A 44 -6.54 20.87 -35.87
N ASN A 45 -7.37 20.06 -36.54
CA ASN A 45 -8.83 20.26 -36.58
C ASN A 45 -9.59 19.73 -35.34
N ASN A 46 -8.91 19.60 -34.20
CA ASN A 46 -9.52 19.15 -32.94
C ASN A 46 -9.99 20.33 -32.08
N LEU A 47 -11.03 20.10 -31.27
CA LEU A 47 -11.48 20.97 -30.18
C LEU A 47 -11.15 20.32 -28.84
N LEU A 48 -10.55 21.09 -27.92
CA LEU A 48 -10.33 20.68 -26.53
C LEU A 48 -11.31 21.38 -25.58
N PHE A 49 -11.96 20.61 -24.70
CA PHE A 49 -12.67 21.16 -23.53
C PHE A 49 -11.69 21.30 -22.36
N ALA A 50 -11.36 22.54 -22.00
CA ALA A 50 -10.57 22.87 -20.82
C ALA A 50 -11.50 23.29 -19.68
N MET A 51 -11.52 22.49 -18.60
CA MET A 51 -12.43 22.63 -17.47
C MET A 51 -11.71 22.49 -16.13
N SER A 52 -12.25 23.15 -15.12
CA SER A 52 -11.78 23.05 -13.75
C SER A 52 -12.14 21.70 -13.13
N LEU A 53 -11.44 21.36 -12.05
CA LEU A 53 -11.78 20.19 -11.24
C LEU A 53 -13.21 20.30 -10.68
N GLU A 54 -13.61 21.49 -10.26
CA GLU A 54 -14.93 21.76 -9.68
C GLU A 54 -16.07 21.47 -10.67
N HIS A 55 -16.04 22.05 -11.87
CA HIS A 55 -17.08 21.81 -12.87
C HIS A 55 -17.08 20.38 -13.40
N TRP A 56 -15.90 19.75 -13.52
CA TRP A 56 -15.87 18.33 -13.83
C TRP A 56 -16.53 17.49 -12.73
N GLN A 57 -16.27 17.77 -11.44
CA GLN A 57 -16.88 17.05 -10.32
C GLN A 57 -18.39 17.26 -10.28
N HIS A 58 -18.84 18.52 -10.38
CA HIS A 58 -20.24 18.87 -10.35
C HIS A 58 -21.00 18.25 -11.54
N GLY A 59 -20.46 18.41 -12.75
CA GLY A 59 -21.07 17.91 -13.98
C GLY A 59 -21.03 16.39 -14.11
N SER A 60 -19.93 15.74 -13.75
CA SER A 60 -19.83 14.27 -13.80
C SER A 60 -20.63 13.58 -12.70
N GLY A 61 -20.80 14.22 -11.53
CA GLY A 61 -21.41 13.63 -10.35
C GLY A 61 -20.61 12.46 -9.76
N ASN A 62 -19.29 12.42 -10.00
CA ASN A 62 -18.39 11.42 -9.44
C ASN A 62 -18.14 11.67 -7.94
N SER A 63 -17.99 10.59 -7.17
CA SER A 63 -17.76 10.64 -5.71
C SER A 63 -16.77 9.55 -5.25
N GLY A 64 -16.21 9.71 -4.04
CA GLY A 64 -15.27 8.76 -3.44
C GLY A 64 -13.90 8.74 -4.14
N VAL A 65 -13.33 7.56 -4.37
CA VAL A 65 -11.97 7.39 -4.95
C VAL A 65 -11.82 8.06 -6.33
N TYR A 66 -12.91 8.17 -7.10
CA TYR A 66 -12.93 8.80 -8.42
C TYR A 66 -13.10 10.33 -8.38
N LEU A 67 -13.27 10.92 -7.20
CA LEU A 67 -13.42 12.37 -7.05
C LEU A 67 -12.15 13.13 -7.47
N HIS A 68 -10.99 12.49 -7.33
CA HIS A 68 -9.67 13.10 -7.58
C HIS A 68 -8.97 12.58 -8.85
N THR A 69 -9.66 11.80 -9.70
CA THR A 69 -9.04 11.23 -10.91
C THR A 69 -8.91 12.24 -12.03
N PHE A 70 -9.77 13.27 -12.05
CA PHE A 70 -9.59 14.43 -12.93
C PHE A 70 -8.70 15.44 -12.24
N LYS A 71 -7.89 16.14 -13.03
CA LYS A 71 -7.20 17.36 -12.63
C LYS A 71 -7.59 18.42 -13.63
N ASP A 72 -7.63 19.67 -13.16
CA ASP A 72 -7.79 20.82 -14.03
C ASP A 72 -6.85 20.71 -15.25
N ASN A 73 -7.42 20.77 -16.44
CA ASN A 73 -6.72 20.48 -17.70
C ASN A 73 -6.44 21.73 -18.54
N HIS A 74 -6.60 22.95 -17.99
CA HIS A 74 -6.37 24.19 -18.75
C HIS A 74 -4.94 24.29 -19.31
N ASP A 75 -3.94 23.84 -18.56
CA ASP A 75 -2.54 23.85 -19.02
C ASP A 75 -2.31 22.99 -20.28
N ARG A 76 -3.23 22.06 -20.58
CA ARG A 76 -3.16 21.23 -21.78
C ARG A 76 -3.48 21.99 -23.05
N VAL A 77 -4.18 23.13 -22.98
CA VAL A 77 -4.43 23.98 -24.15
C VAL A 77 -3.09 24.40 -24.76
N ALA A 78 -2.15 24.88 -23.94
CA ALA A 78 -0.81 25.23 -24.39
C ALA A 78 0.00 23.99 -24.83
N ALA A 79 -0.07 22.89 -24.07
CA ALA A 79 0.71 21.69 -24.38
C ALA A 79 0.27 20.98 -25.68
N LEU A 80 -0.98 21.14 -26.09
CA LEU A 80 -1.56 20.47 -27.26
C LEU A 80 -1.81 21.43 -28.44
N GLN A 81 -1.38 22.69 -28.34
CA GLN A 81 -1.79 23.74 -29.26
C GLN A 81 -1.55 23.44 -30.75
N ASP A 82 -0.50 22.68 -31.08
CA ASP A 82 -0.19 22.27 -32.46
C ASP A 82 -1.23 21.31 -33.06
N TYR A 83 -2.09 20.71 -32.23
CA TYR A 83 -3.13 19.77 -32.60
C TYR A 83 -4.54 20.34 -32.39
N LEU A 84 -4.67 21.60 -31.97
CA LEU A 84 -5.96 22.21 -31.65
C LEU A 84 -6.31 23.33 -32.61
N LYS A 85 -7.57 23.33 -33.05
CA LYS A 85 -8.15 24.40 -33.88
C LYS A 85 -8.72 25.47 -32.97
N MET A 86 -9.34 25.02 -31.88
CA MET A 86 -9.87 25.86 -30.83
C MET A 86 -9.88 25.11 -29.50
N ALA A 87 -10.00 25.86 -28.41
CA ALA A 87 -10.32 25.34 -27.10
C ALA A 87 -11.55 26.07 -26.53
N ILE A 88 -12.44 25.31 -25.89
CA ILE A 88 -13.46 25.87 -25.01
C ILE A 88 -12.84 25.89 -23.62
N VAL A 89 -12.71 27.07 -23.01
CA VAL A 89 -11.99 27.26 -21.74
C VAL A 89 -12.90 27.90 -20.69
N GLU A 90 -12.69 27.60 -19.41
CA GLU A 90 -13.38 28.32 -18.33
C GLU A 90 -12.65 29.61 -17.93
N ARG A 91 -11.33 29.62 -18.13
CA ARG A 91 -10.48 30.78 -17.96
C ARG A 91 -9.44 30.87 -19.08
N PRO A 92 -8.98 32.09 -19.44
CA PRO A 92 -7.95 32.26 -20.46
C PRO A 92 -6.66 31.52 -20.11
N VAL A 93 -6.00 30.95 -21.12
CA VAL A 93 -4.68 30.32 -21.02
C VAL A 93 -3.67 31.22 -21.76
N PRO A 94 -2.96 32.12 -21.06
CA PRO A 94 -2.14 33.16 -21.70
C PRO A 94 -0.95 32.62 -22.49
N THR A 95 -0.51 31.40 -22.19
CA THR A 95 0.63 30.74 -22.83
C THR A 95 0.29 30.06 -24.14
N SER A 96 -0.97 30.11 -24.60
CA SER A 96 -1.41 29.51 -25.87
C SER A 96 -2.01 30.55 -26.81
N SER A 97 -1.66 30.43 -28.09
CA SER A 97 -2.20 31.28 -29.17
C SER A 97 -3.38 30.67 -29.92
N VAL A 98 -3.82 29.46 -29.55
CA VAL A 98 -4.98 28.79 -30.15
C VAL A 98 -6.25 29.63 -29.85
N PRO A 99 -7.20 29.71 -30.80
CA PRO A 99 -8.50 30.31 -30.54
C PRO A 99 -9.17 29.74 -29.29
N GLN A 100 -9.56 30.62 -28.38
CA GLN A 100 -10.09 30.26 -27.07
C GLN A 100 -11.47 30.90 -26.87
N LEU A 101 -12.49 30.06 -26.82
CA LEU A 101 -13.86 30.45 -26.51
C LEU A 101 -14.08 30.27 -25.00
N GLN A 102 -14.13 31.39 -24.26
CA GLN A 102 -14.35 31.34 -22.82
C GLN A 102 -15.83 31.20 -22.50
N VAL A 103 -16.15 30.19 -21.68
CA VAL A 103 -17.49 29.90 -21.17
C VAL A 103 -17.45 29.82 -19.64
N PRO A 104 -18.57 30.02 -18.92
CA PRO A 104 -18.59 29.88 -17.47
C PRO A 104 -18.43 28.42 -17.00
N ASP A 105 -18.91 27.45 -17.79
CA ASP A 105 -18.87 26.01 -17.47
C ASP A 105 -18.65 25.22 -18.77
N ALA A 106 -17.47 24.63 -18.92
CA ALA A 106 -17.11 23.88 -20.12
C ALA A 106 -17.76 22.49 -20.17
N TYR A 107 -18.19 21.95 -19.02
CA TYR A 107 -18.95 20.71 -18.97
C TYR A 107 -20.37 20.89 -19.52
N GLN A 108 -21.03 22.00 -19.18
CA GLN A 108 -22.32 22.40 -19.75
C GLN A 108 -22.20 22.69 -21.25
N ALA A 109 -21.13 23.35 -21.69
CA ALA A 109 -20.87 23.58 -23.11
C ALA A 109 -20.82 22.26 -23.92
N MET A 110 -20.12 21.25 -23.39
CA MET A 110 -20.08 19.91 -23.99
C MET A 110 -21.48 19.29 -24.11
N GLU A 111 -22.33 19.41 -23.08
CA GLU A 111 -23.70 18.88 -23.12
C GLU A 111 -24.58 19.58 -24.16
N LYS A 112 -24.48 20.90 -24.28
CA LYS A 112 -25.21 21.67 -25.30
C LYS A 112 -24.86 21.19 -26.72
N LEU A 113 -23.59 20.91 -26.99
CA LEU A 113 -23.16 20.37 -28.28
C LEU A 113 -23.75 18.99 -28.55
N VAL A 114 -23.78 18.09 -27.55
CA VAL A 114 -24.38 16.75 -27.71
C VAL A 114 -25.86 16.86 -28.09
N ARG A 115 -26.60 17.78 -27.45
CA ARG A 115 -28.03 18.03 -27.72
C ARG A 115 -28.33 18.51 -29.14
N VAL A 116 -27.35 19.09 -29.83
CA VAL A 116 -27.48 19.51 -31.23
C VAL A 116 -27.02 18.40 -32.18
N ILE A 117 -25.90 17.74 -31.87
CA ILE A 117 -25.28 16.75 -32.76
C ILE A 117 -26.09 15.44 -32.82
N GLN A 118 -26.53 14.91 -31.68
CA GLN A 118 -27.19 13.60 -31.63
C GLN A 118 -28.53 13.52 -32.37
N PRO A 119 -29.46 14.49 -32.24
CA PRO A 119 -30.70 14.47 -33.02
C PRO A 119 -30.50 14.57 -34.55
N ALA A 120 -29.39 15.16 -34.98
CA ALA A 120 -29.02 15.28 -36.38
C ALA A 120 -28.24 14.08 -36.93
N TYR A 121 -27.74 13.19 -36.05
CA TYR A 121 -27.12 11.94 -36.44
C TYR A 121 -28.15 11.01 -37.11
N ARG A 122 -27.78 10.41 -38.24
CA ARG A 122 -28.65 9.52 -39.04
C ARG A 122 -28.17 8.07 -39.06
N GLY A 123 -27.00 7.78 -38.49
CA GLY A 123 -26.53 6.42 -38.30
C GLY A 123 -27.26 5.72 -37.14
N LYS A 124 -26.80 4.51 -36.83
CA LYS A 124 -27.36 3.69 -35.75
C LYS A 124 -26.49 3.77 -34.49
N ASN A 125 -27.10 4.02 -33.34
CA ASN A 125 -26.43 3.97 -32.05
C ASN A 125 -26.69 2.62 -31.37
N ILE A 126 -25.62 1.96 -30.92
CA ILE A 126 -25.68 0.67 -30.21
C ILE A 126 -25.12 0.89 -28.81
N GLY A 127 -25.93 0.65 -27.77
CA GLY A 127 -25.50 0.75 -26.38
C GLY A 127 -25.16 -0.61 -25.80
N VAL A 128 -23.98 -0.77 -25.20
CA VAL A 128 -23.54 -2.02 -24.55
C VAL A 128 -23.27 -1.77 -23.08
N THR A 129 -23.92 -2.55 -22.20
CA THR A 129 -23.69 -2.50 -20.75
C THR A 129 -23.72 -3.91 -20.12
N GLY A 130 -23.33 -4.01 -18.85
CA GLY A 130 -23.17 -5.26 -18.10
C GLY A 130 -22.12 -5.17 -16.98
N SER A 131 -21.97 -6.21 -16.17
CA SER A 131 -20.90 -6.31 -15.16
C SER A 131 -19.63 -6.90 -15.79
N VAL A 132 -19.76 -7.98 -16.57
CA VAL A 132 -18.65 -8.68 -17.28
C VAL A 132 -18.93 -8.71 -18.79
N GLY A 133 -17.89 -8.74 -19.63
CA GLY A 133 -18.02 -8.92 -21.09
C GLY A 133 -18.36 -7.67 -21.93
N LYS A 134 -18.61 -6.51 -21.29
CA LYS A 134 -18.96 -5.25 -21.99
C LYS A 134 -17.97 -4.83 -23.08
N SER A 135 -16.69 -4.67 -22.71
CA SER A 135 -15.67 -4.12 -23.60
C SER A 135 -15.36 -5.08 -24.74
N THR A 136 -15.35 -6.38 -24.45
CA THR A 136 -15.22 -7.47 -25.43
C THR A 136 -16.39 -7.44 -26.40
N THR A 137 -17.62 -7.57 -25.90
CA THR A 137 -18.86 -7.54 -26.70
C THR A 137 -18.94 -6.27 -27.56
N LYS A 138 -18.68 -5.09 -27.00
CA LYS A 138 -18.64 -3.82 -27.76
C LYS A 138 -17.61 -3.87 -28.90
N THR A 139 -16.42 -4.42 -28.63
CA THR A 139 -15.35 -4.49 -29.64
C THR A 139 -15.72 -5.46 -30.76
N LEU A 140 -16.28 -6.61 -30.42
CA LEU A 140 -16.74 -7.62 -31.37
C LEU A 140 -17.91 -7.12 -32.23
N ILE A 141 -18.89 -6.44 -31.62
CA ILE A 141 -19.99 -5.78 -32.35
C ILE A 141 -19.44 -4.74 -33.30
N ALA A 142 -18.55 -3.85 -32.83
CA ALA A 142 -17.97 -2.80 -33.66
C ALA A 142 -17.17 -3.38 -34.83
N TYR A 143 -16.44 -4.48 -34.61
CA TYR A 143 -15.72 -5.20 -35.66
C TYR A 143 -16.67 -5.76 -36.72
N LEU A 144 -17.70 -6.50 -36.30
CA LEU A 144 -18.67 -7.07 -37.22
C LEU A 144 -19.39 -5.98 -38.04
N LEU A 145 -19.77 -4.86 -37.42
CA LEU A 145 -20.46 -3.77 -38.10
C LEU A 145 -19.61 -3.04 -39.16
N GLN A 146 -18.27 -3.15 -39.13
CA GLN A 146 -17.41 -2.63 -40.20
C GLN A 146 -17.69 -3.30 -41.54
N HIS A 147 -18.18 -4.55 -41.55
CA HIS A 147 -18.62 -5.25 -42.76
C HIS A 147 -19.91 -4.66 -43.38
N LEU A 148 -20.66 -3.87 -42.62
CA LEU A 148 -21.87 -3.17 -43.11
C LEU A 148 -21.64 -1.70 -43.43
N GLY A 149 -20.65 -1.07 -42.81
CA GLY A 149 -20.29 0.31 -43.08
C GLY A 149 -19.39 0.94 -42.03
N PRO A 150 -19.01 2.22 -42.24
CA PRO A 150 -18.12 2.95 -41.33
C PRO A 150 -18.62 2.90 -39.88
N THR A 151 -17.77 2.43 -38.98
CA THR A 151 -18.16 2.17 -37.58
C THR A 151 -17.18 2.84 -36.62
N VAL A 152 -17.72 3.53 -35.63
CA VAL A 152 -16.96 4.07 -34.49
C VAL A 152 -17.38 3.40 -33.20
N SER A 153 -16.48 3.30 -32.23
CA SER A 153 -16.80 2.75 -30.92
C SER A 153 -16.01 3.43 -29.80
N SER A 154 -16.50 3.30 -28.56
CA SER A 154 -15.81 3.80 -27.38
C SER A 154 -14.35 3.32 -27.31
N VAL A 155 -13.44 4.29 -27.17
CA VAL A 155 -11.98 4.06 -27.08
C VAL A 155 -11.58 3.64 -25.66
N GLY A 156 -10.86 2.52 -25.51
CA GLY A 156 -10.40 2.04 -24.21
C GLY A 156 -11.55 1.88 -23.19
N ASN A 157 -11.34 2.35 -21.96
CA ASN A 157 -12.33 2.28 -20.86
C ASN A 157 -13.19 3.56 -20.75
N HIS A 158 -13.47 4.22 -21.88
CA HIS A 158 -14.25 5.47 -21.94
C HIS A 158 -15.77 5.23 -21.85
N ASN A 159 -16.23 4.69 -20.72
CA ASN A 159 -17.62 4.29 -20.49
C ASN A 159 -18.38 5.13 -19.44
N SER A 160 -17.81 6.26 -19.03
CA SER A 160 -18.40 7.21 -18.07
C SER A 160 -19.42 8.16 -18.71
N ARG A 161 -20.15 8.93 -17.89
CA ARG A 161 -21.04 10.00 -18.37
C ARG A 161 -20.32 11.01 -19.27
N THR A 162 -19.13 11.44 -18.84
CA THR A 162 -18.33 12.45 -19.55
C THR A 162 -17.78 11.90 -20.86
N SER A 163 -17.15 10.73 -20.81
CA SER A 163 -16.51 10.14 -21.98
C SER A 163 -17.53 9.64 -23.02
N GLY A 164 -18.71 9.20 -22.56
CA GLY A 164 -19.81 8.90 -23.47
C GLY A 164 -20.32 10.15 -24.21
N LYS A 165 -20.36 11.33 -23.56
CA LYS A 165 -20.70 12.60 -24.24
C LYS A 165 -19.66 12.94 -25.30
N ILE A 166 -18.37 12.79 -25.00
CA ILE A 166 -17.29 12.94 -25.99
C ILE A 166 -17.47 11.98 -27.17
N GLN A 167 -17.79 10.70 -26.93
CA GLN A 167 -18.08 9.75 -28.01
C GLN A 167 -19.30 10.19 -28.84
N ALA A 168 -20.34 10.69 -28.20
CA ALA A 168 -21.54 11.19 -28.87
C ALA A 168 -21.28 12.44 -29.73
N LEU A 169 -20.25 13.23 -29.44
CA LEU A 169 -19.81 14.32 -30.30
C LEU A 169 -19.04 13.81 -31.52
N ASN A 170 -18.36 12.67 -31.40
CA ASN A 170 -17.45 12.11 -32.39
C ASN A 170 -18.10 11.00 -33.25
N VAL A 171 -19.33 11.22 -33.70
CA VAL A 171 -20.08 10.26 -34.53
C VAL A 171 -19.97 10.53 -36.04
N GLU A 172 -19.21 11.55 -36.42
CA GLU A 172 -19.14 12.01 -37.80
C GLU A 172 -18.60 10.93 -38.76
N GLN A 173 -19.19 10.84 -39.96
CA GLN A 173 -18.87 9.85 -41.01
C GLN A 173 -19.12 8.37 -40.66
N SER A 174 -19.61 8.08 -39.46
CA SER A 174 -19.98 6.72 -39.06
C SER A 174 -21.44 6.40 -39.39
N GLN A 175 -21.67 5.21 -39.94
CA GLN A 175 -23.00 4.60 -40.07
C GLN A 175 -23.42 3.90 -38.77
N TYR A 176 -22.45 3.43 -37.99
CA TYR A 176 -22.68 2.77 -36.71
C TYR A 176 -21.81 3.38 -35.62
N ASN A 177 -22.42 3.63 -34.46
CA ASN A 177 -21.75 4.11 -33.26
C ASN A 177 -22.01 3.14 -32.11
N VAL A 178 -20.97 2.46 -31.63
CA VAL A 178 -21.06 1.44 -30.57
C VAL A 178 -20.52 2.00 -29.26
N LEU A 179 -21.41 2.31 -28.31
CA LEU A 179 -21.06 2.91 -27.03
C LEU A 179 -21.01 1.87 -25.92
N GLU A 180 -19.89 1.80 -25.22
CA GLU A 180 -19.81 1.11 -23.94
C GLU A 180 -20.28 2.03 -22.81
N LEU A 181 -21.25 1.61 -22.01
CA LEU A 181 -21.85 2.41 -20.95
C LEU A 181 -21.76 1.72 -19.60
N ALA A 182 -21.04 2.35 -18.66
CA ALA A 182 -21.00 1.89 -17.27
C ALA A 182 -22.32 2.22 -16.55
N ALA A 183 -22.58 1.53 -15.43
CA ALA A 183 -23.78 1.78 -14.62
C ALA A 183 -23.92 3.25 -14.22
N MET A 184 -22.81 3.96 -13.95
CA MET A 184 -22.82 5.40 -13.64
C MET A 184 -23.27 6.26 -14.81
N ALA A 185 -22.94 5.88 -16.05
CA ALA A 185 -23.42 6.58 -17.25
C ALA A 185 -24.95 6.54 -17.37
N LEU A 186 -25.53 5.44 -16.89
CA LEU A 186 -26.97 5.14 -16.91
C LEU A 186 -27.68 5.56 -15.62
N ASN A 187 -26.93 5.98 -14.59
CA ASN A 187 -27.47 6.20 -13.24
C ASN A 187 -28.31 7.49 -13.20
N TYR A 188 -29.62 7.28 -13.29
CA TYR A 188 -30.73 8.18 -12.94
C TYR A 188 -30.85 8.30 -11.41
N GLN A 189 -31.04 9.50 -10.86
CA GLN A 189 -31.36 9.71 -9.45
C GLN A 189 -32.63 10.56 -9.28
N GLU A 190 -33.48 10.02 -8.40
CA GLU A 190 -34.53 10.55 -7.51
C GLU A 190 -35.22 11.91 -7.78
N PRO A 191 -36.51 12.02 -7.37
CA PRO A 191 -37.28 13.25 -7.54
C PRO A 191 -36.55 14.48 -6.97
N GLY A 192 -36.28 15.49 -7.82
CA GLY A 192 -35.74 16.79 -7.41
C GLY A 192 -34.29 17.11 -7.81
N GLN A 193 -33.63 16.32 -8.66
CA GLN A 193 -32.30 16.65 -9.21
C GLN A 193 -32.32 16.63 -10.75
N ASP A 194 -32.11 17.79 -11.40
CA ASP A 194 -32.15 18.00 -12.87
C ASP A 194 -30.95 17.39 -13.65
N ARG A 195 -30.45 16.20 -13.28
CA ARG A 195 -29.23 15.64 -13.90
C ARG A 195 -29.52 14.48 -14.85
N ILE A 196 -29.35 14.76 -16.13
CA ILE A 196 -29.68 13.89 -17.28
C ILE A 196 -28.51 12.94 -17.55
N GLY A 197 -28.71 11.62 -17.36
CA GLY A 197 -27.75 10.58 -17.74
C GLY A 197 -27.56 10.49 -19.26
N ILE A 198 -26.55 9.76 -19.75
CA ILE A 198 -26.24 9.75 -21.19
C ILE A 198 -27.33 9.13 -22.05
N ALA A 199 -28.09 8.17 -21.48
CA ALA A 199 -29.21 7.57 -22.16
C ALA A 199 -30.18 8.66 -22.65
N ALA A 200 -30.51 9.63 -21.79
CA ALA A 200 -31.42 10.72 -22.15
C ALA A 200 -30.85 11.76 -23.15
N LEU A 201 -29.61 11.57 -23.65
CA LEU A 201 -28.99 12.39 -24.69
C LEU A 201 -28.84 11.66 -26.03
N ILE A 202 -29.01 10.32 -26.06
CA ILE A 202 -28.71 9.48 -27.23
C ILE A 202 -29.86 8.49 -27.45
N ALA A 203 -30.41 8.47 -28.66
CA ALA A 203 -31.41 7.46 -29.05
C ALA A 203 -30.72 6.20 -29.60
N PHE A 204 -30.98 5.04 -29.02
CA PHE A 204 -30.39 3.74 -29.38
C PHE A 204 -31.27 2.94 -30.35
N ASP A 205 -30.62 2.32 -31.34
CA ASP A 205 -31.22 1.37 -32.29
C ASP A 205 -31.07 -0.09 -31.82
N LEU A 206 -30.16 -0.35 -30.88
CA LEU A 206 -29.98 -1.64 -30.21
C LEU A 206 -29.39 -1.39 -28.82
N ALA A 207 -29.98 -2.02 -27.81
CA ALA A 207 -29.43 -2.08 -26.45
C ALA A 207 -28.94 -3.51 -26.18
N VAL A 208 -27.73 -3.66 -25.64
CA VAL A 208 -27.12 -4.95 -25.31
C VAL A 208 -26.78 -4.98 -23.82
N LEU A 209 -27.35 -5.95 -23.10
CA LEU A 209 -27.01 -6.26 -21.72
C LEU A 209 -26.25 -7.60 -21.68
N THR A 210 -24.95 -7.52 -21.41
CA THR A 210 -24.11 -8.69 -21.13
C THR A 210 -24.40 -9.20 -19.70
N GLN A 211 -23.59 -10.13 -19.18
CA GLN A 211 -23.81 -10.69 -17.83
C GLN A 211 -23.82 -9.62 -16.73
N VAL A 212 -24.67 -9.82 -15.71
CA VAL A 212 -24.80 -8.93 -14.53
C VAL A 212 -24.48 -9.70 -13.27
N ASP A 213 -23.72 -9.06 -12.39
CA ASP A 213 -23.36 -9.53 -11.05
C ASP A 213 -23.32 -8.33 -10.08
N ALA A 214 -23.19 -8.58 -8.78
CA ALA A 214 -23.04 -7.57 -7.74
C ALA A 214 -21.94 -6.55 -8.10
N GLY A 215 -22.29 -5.27 -8.05
CA GLY A 215 -21.43 -4.19 -8.52
C GLY A 215 -20.34 -3.80 -7.52
N GLN A 216 -19.21 -3.29 -8.02
CA GLN A 216 -18.06 -2.73 -7.27
C GLN A 216 -18.40 -1.58 -6.29
N LYS A 217 -19.67 -1.19 -6.11
CA LYS A 217 -20.12 -0.18 -5.13
C LYS A 217 -20.88 -0.79 -3.94
N GLY A 218 -20.94 -2.11 -3.82
CA GLY A 218 -21.72 -2.80 -2.80
C GLY A 218 -23.21 -2.90 -3.15
N TRP A 219 -23.56 -2.70 -4.43
CA TRP A 219 -24.90 -3.00 -4.94
C TRP A 219 -25.02 -4.50 -5.14
N ASP A 220 -26.16 -5.07 -4.78
CA ASP A 220 -26.49 -6.44 -5.16
C ASP A 220 -26.69 -6.56 -6.68
N ALA A 221 -26.76 -7.80 -7.17
CA ALA A 221 -26.95 -8.09 -8.59
C ALA A 221 -28.27 -7.51 -9.12
N ARG A 222 -29.33 -7.49 -8.30
CA ARG A 222 -30.67 -7.02 -8.66
C ARG A 222 -30.69 -5.51 -8.94
N LEU A 223 -30.17 -4.69 -8.03
CA LEU A 223 -30.04 -3.24 -8.22
C LEU A 223 -29.11 -2.93 -9.40
N THR A 224 -28.04 -3.70 -9.56
CA THR A 224 -27.12 -3.55 -10.68
C THR A 224 -27.82 -3.81 -12.03
N ALA A 225 -28.70 -4.81 -12.09
CA ALA A 225 -29.52 -5.09 -13.26
C ALA A 225 -30.55 -3.99 -13.53
N ASP A 226 -31.29 -3.53 -12.51
CA ASP A 226 -32.25 -2.43 -12.62
C ASP A 226 -31.59 -1.18 -13.24
N VAL A 227 -30.45 -0.74 -12.71
CA VAL A 227 -29.76 0.46 -13.22
C VAL A 227 -29.31 0.29 -14.67
N LYS A 228 -28.83 -0.90 -15.06
CA LYS A 228 -28.34 -1.16 -16.42
C LYS A 228 -29.45 -1.24 -17.45
N THR A 229 -30.60 -1.78 -17.09
CA THR A 229 -31.77 -1.84 -17.98
C THR A 229 -32.37 -0.47 -18.28
N ARG A 230 -32.07 0.58 -17.49
CA ARG A 230 -32.47 1.98 -17.76
C ARG A 230 -31.95 2.52 -19.09
N MET A 231 -30.95 1.88 -19.70
CA MET A 231 -30.56 2.15 -21.09
C MET A 231 -31.74 2.04 -22.07
N GLY A 232 -32.73 1.19 -21.72
CA GLY A 232 -33.96 1.03 -22.49
C GLY A 232 -34.82 2.29 -22.57
N ALA A 233 -34.70 3.22 -21.62
CA ALA A 233 -35.44 4.50 -21.64
C ALA A 233 -35.15 5.36 -22.88
N SER A 234 -34.10 5.01 -23.63
CA SER A 234 -33.63 5.76 -24.78
C SER A 234 -33.53 4.89 -26.03
N LEU A 235 -34.14 3.69 -26.00
CA LEU A 235 -34.37 2.90 -27.19
C LEU A 235 -35.39 3.59 -28.11
N LYS A 236 -35.13 3.55 -29.42
CA LYS A 236 -36.11 3.96 -30.41
C LYS A 236 -37.33 3.02 -30.37
N PRO A 237 -38.54 3.51 -30.71
CA PRO A 237 -39.72 2.66 -30.75
C PRO A 237 -39.51 1.39 -31.61
N GLY A 238 -39.81 0.22 -31.03
CA GLY A 238 -39.65 -1.09 -31.69
C GLY A 238 -38.22 -1.63 -31.74
N ALA A 239 -37.21 -0.88 -31.29
CA ALA A 239 -35.83 -1.35 -31.27
C ALA A 239 -35.63 -2.49 -30.24
N PRO A 240 -34.78 -3.49 -30.57
CA PRO A 240 -34.55 -4.64 -29.70
C PRO A 240 -33.67 -4.30 -28.48
N PHE A 241 -33.96 -5.00 -27.38
CA PHE A 241 -33.09 -5.11 -26.22
C PHE A 241 -32.56 -6.55 -26.15
N LEU A 242 -31.27 -6.70 -26.48
CA LEU A 242 -30.55 -7.97 -26.48
C LEU A 242 -29.99 -8.27 -25.08
N VAL A 243 -30.40 -9.37 -24.46
CA VAL A 243 -30.09 -9.72 -23.06
C VAL A 243 -29.41 -11.08 -22.97
N ASN A 244 -28.31 -11.16 -22.22
CA ASN A 244 -27.63 -12.43 -21.97
C ASN A 244 -28.49 -13.34 -21.07
N SER A 245 -28.76 -14.55 -21.52
CA SER A 245 -29.59 -15.53 -20.81
C SER A 245 -28.92 -16.17 -19.60
N ALA A 246 -27.60 -16.03 -19.43
CA ALA A 246 -26.87 -16.53 -18.28
C ALA A 246 -27.01 -15.64 -17.02
N ILE A 247 -27.80 -14.56 -17.08
CA ILE A 247 -28.08 -13.72 -15.91
C ILE A 247 -28.95 -14.51 -14.91
N HIS A 248 -28.45 -14.73 -13.69
CA HIS A 248 -29.08 -15.57 -12.69
C HIS A 248 -30.54 -15.18 -12.35
N ASN A 249 -30.87 -13.88 -12.37
CA ASN A 249 -32.23 -13.36 -12.13
C ASN A 249 -32.92 -12.88 -13.42
N LEU A 250 -32.80 -13.63 -14.52
CA LEU A 250 -33.32 -13.27 -15.84
C LEU A 250 -34.81 -12.86 -15.84
N GLY A 251 -35.65 -13.50 -15.01
CA GLY A 251 -37.07 -13.14 -14.89
C GLY A 251 -37.27 -11.69 -14.44
N GLU A 252 -36.55 -11.24 -13.41
CA GLU A 252 -36.62 -9.84 -12.97
C GLU A 252 -36.03 -8.87 -14.00
N VAL A 253 -34.94 -9.27 -14.67
CA VAL A 253 -34.34 -8.47 -15.74
C VAL A 253 -35.32 -8.28 -16.90
N THR A 254 -36.10 -9.31 -17.21
CA THR A 254 -37.17 -9.28 -18.21
C THR A 254 -38.22 -8.24 -17.83
N ASP A 255 -38.71 -8.26 -16.59
CA ASP A 255 -39.64 -7.24 -16.08
C ASP A 255 -39.06 -5.83 -16.18
N PHE A 256 -37.78 -5.66 -15.82
CA PHE A 256 -37.12 -4.36 -15.89
C PHE A 256 -36.98 -3.81 -17.30
N VAL A 257 -36.72 -4.66 -18.30
CA VAL A 257 -36.64 -4.29 -19.72
C VAL A 257 -38.04 -3.98 -20.27
N HIS A 258 -39.07 -4.74 -19.86
CA HIS A 258 -40.45 -4.53 -20.30
C HIS A 258 -41.06 -3.19 -19.87
N ARG A 259 -40.44 -2.48 -18.92
CA ARG A 259 -40.75 -1.07 -18.64
C ARG A 259 -40.51 -0.14 -19.82
N TYR A 260 -39.66 -0.53 -20.77
CA TYR A 260 -39.20 0.30 -21.87
C TYR A 260 -39.51 -0.27 -23.25
N THR A 261 -39.44 -1.60 -23.44
CA THR A 261 -39.71 -2.23 -24.73
C THR A 261 -40.28 -3.65 -24.57
N GLN A 262 -41.15 -4.04 -25.49
CA GLN A 262 -41.62 -5.42 -25.61
C GLN A 262 -40.73 -6.29 -26.51
N ASN A 263 -39.81 -5.67 -27.25
CA ASN A 263 -38.87 -6.36 -28.14
C ASN A 263 -37.61 -6.79 -27.36
N LEU A 264 -37.78 -7.71 -26.40
CA LEU A 264 -36.67 -8.35 -25.71
C LEU A 264 -36.21 -9.57 -26.51
N VAL A 265 -34.90 -9.70 -26.70
CA VAL A 265 -34.27 -10.82 -27.40
C VAL A 265 -33.19 -11.41 -26.50
N THR A 266 -33.22 -12.71 -26.28
CA THR A 266 -32.23 -13.40 -25.43
C THR A 266 -31.08 -14.00 -26.24
N TYR A 267 -29.87 -14.02 -25.68
CA TYR A 267 -28.73 -14.70 -26.27
C TYR A 267 -27.88 -15.43 -25.24
N GLY A 268 -27.22 -16.51 -25.62
CA GLY A 268 -26.25 -17.18 -24.75
C GLY A 268 -26.01 -18.63 -25.12
N LEU A 269 -25.42 -19.38 -24.20
CA LEU A 269 -25.19 -20.83 -24.34
C LEU A 269 -26.36 -21.67 -23.82
N THR A 270 -27.40 -21.03 -23.25
CA THR A 270 -28.59 -21.76 -22.81
C THR A 270 -29.44 -22.13 -24.04
N PRO A 271 -29.90 -23.39 -24.15
CA PRO A 271 -30.65 -23.86 -25.31
C PRO A 271 -31.92 -23.06 -25.62
N ASP A 272 -32.56 -22.49 -24.60
CA ASP A 272 -33.83 -21.74 -24.72
C ASP A 272 -33.66 -20.27 -25.14
N SER A 273 -32.42 -19.82 -25.38
CA SER A 273 -32.16 -18.46 -25.87
C SER A 273 -32.70 -18.25 -27.29
N ASP A 274 -33.22 -17.05 -27.60
CA ASP A 274 -33.60 -16.69 -28.99
C ASP A 274 -32.41 -16.87 -29.94
N TYR A 275 -31.20 -16.50 -29.49
CA TYR A 275 -29.92 -16.79 -30.13
C TYR A 275 -29.10 -17.73 -29.23
N ALA A 276 -29.11 -19.02 -29.54
CA ALA A 276 -28.41 -20.05 -28.79
C ALA A 276 -27.08 -20.43 -29.46
N GLY A 277 -26.00 -20.38 -28.69
CA GLY A 277 -24.71 -20.94 -29.06
C GLY A 277 -24.56 -22.37 -28.54
N GLN A 278 -24.29 -23.33 -29.44
CA GLN A 278 -24.07 -24.73 -29.10
C GLN A 278 -22.60 -25.05 -29.33
N LEU A 279 -21.84 -25.21 -28.25
CA LEU A 279 -20.40 -25.54 -28.29
C LEU A 279 -20.21 -27.05 -28.15
N ASP A 280 -19.47 -27.66 -29.07
CA ASP A 280 -19.13 -29.09 -28.99
C ASP A 280 -17.79 -29.35 -28.28
N ALA A 281 -17.47 -30.63 -28.05
CA ALA A 281 -16.25 -31.06 -27.36
C ALA A 281 -14.95 -30.74 -28.13
N HIS A 282 -15.05 -30.37 -29.41
CA HIS A 282 -13.93 -29.99 -30.26
C HIS A 282 -13.78 -28.47 -30.39
N GLY A 283 -14.58 -27.70 -29.63
CA GLY A 283 -14.52 -26.24 -29.66
C GLY A 283 -15.26 -25.62 -30.84
N GLN A 284 -16.10 -26.35 -31.56
CA GLN A 284 -16.91 -25.76 -32.64
C GLN A 284 -18.21 -25.18 -32.08
N LEU A 285 -18.43 -23.89 -32.34
CA LEU A 285 -19.63 -23.16 -31.95
C LEU A 285 -20.64 -23.13 -33.11
N THR A 286 -21.84 -23.67 -32.89
CA THR A 286 -22.97 -23.50 -33.81
C THR A 286 -23.93 -22.44 -33.29
N LEU A 287 -24.21 -21.41 -34.10
CA LEU A 287 -25.19 -20.38 -33.77
C LEU A 287 -26.57 -20.75 -34.34
N VAL A 288 -27.58 -20.78 -33.47
CA VAL A 288 -28.96 -21.09 -33.81
C VAL A 288 -29.85 -19.92 -33.40
N HIS A 289 -30.74 -19.48 -34.30
CA HIS A 289 -31.77 -18.50 -33.98
C HIS A 289 -33.15 -19.15 -34.13
N ARG A 290 -33.87 -19.29 -33.01
CA ARG A 290 -35.22 -19.89 -32.97
C ARG A 290 -35.34 -21.22 -33.75
N GLY A 291 -34.37 -22.12 -33.53
CA GLY A 291 -34.29 -23.43 -34.17
C GLY A 291 -33.67 -23.44 -35.57
N ILE A 292 -33.40 -22.28 -36.17
CA ILE A 292 -32.74 -22.18 -37.48
C ILE A 292 -31.24 -22.00 -37.29
N ARG A 293 -30.43 -22.91 -37.83
CA ARG A 293 -28.97 -22.80 -37.83
C ARG A 293 -28.56 -21.62 -38.72
N LEU A 294 -27.89 -20.63 -38.12
CA LEU A 294 -27.38 -19.46 -38.83
C LEU A 294 -25.94 -19.65 -39.33
N GLY A 295 -25.13 -20.43 -38.62
CA GLY A 295 -23.73 -20.64 -38.97
C GLY A 295 -22.97 -21.48 -37.95
N GLN A 296 -21.72 -21.81 -38.28
CA GLN A 296 -20.78 -22.48 -37.37
C GLN A 296 -19.40 -21.83 -37.52
N LEU A 297 -18.68 -21.68 -36.41
CA LEU A 297 -17.35 -21.10 -36.34
C LEU A 297 -16.51 -21.76 -35.25
N ASP A 298 -15.20 -21.59 -35.35
CA ASP A 298 -14.26 -22.14 -34.38
C ASP A 298 -14.22 -21.26 -33.12
N ALA A 299 -14.28 -21.91 -31.96
CA ALA A 299 -14.14 -21.29 -30.65
C ALA A 299 -13.14 -22.08 -29.78
N THR A 300 -12.29 -22.89 -30.41
CA THR A 300 -11.26 -23.69 -29.73
C THR A 300 -10.36 -22.80 -28.88
N GLY A 301 -10.17 -23.19 -27.61
CA GLY A 301 -9.32 -22.47 -26.66
C GLY A 301 -9.95 -21.23 -26.01
N LEU A 302 -11.22 -20.91 -26.32
CA LEU A 302 -11.95 -19.82 -25.70
C LEU A 302 -12.75 -20.33 -24.48
N ASP A 303 -12.87 -19.50 -23.45
CA ASP A 303 -13.75 -19.80 -22.30
C ASP A 303 -15.22 -19.46 -22.60
N GLU A 304 -16.13 -20.02 -21.80
CA GLU A 304 -17.58 -19.82 -21.97
C GLU A 304 -18.02 -18.35 -21.96
N GLY A 305 -17.31 -17.48 -21.24
CA GLY A 305 -17.58 -16.04 -21.22
C GLY A 305 -17.31 -15.40 -22.57
N MET A 306 -16.14 -15.67 -23.16
CA MET A 306 -15.80 -15.20 -24.51
C MET A 306 -16.74 -15.79 -25.56
N VAL A 307 -17.06 -17.10 -25.46
CA VAL A 307 -18.01 -17.74 -26.37
C VAL A 307 -19.40 -17.11 -26.25
N SER A 308 -19.84 -16.76 -25.03
CA SER A 308 -21.08 -16.03 -24.82
C SER A 308 -21.03 -14.62 -25.43
N ASP A 309 -19.94 -13.88 -25.26
CA ASP A 309 -19.74 -12.57 -25.90
C ASP A 309 -19.74 -12.66 -27.44
N MET A 310 -19.19 -13.74 -28.02
CA MET A 310 -19.26 -14.04 -29.46
C MET A 310 -20.71 -14.21 -29.92
N VAL A 311 -21.51 -15.01 -29.21
CA VAL A 311 -22.93 -15.22 -29.51
C VAL A 311 -23.68 -13.88 -29.46
N GLY A 312 -23.41 -13.04 -28.46
CA GLY A 312 -24.02 -11.72 -28.32
C GLY A 312 -23.67 -10.78 -29.48
N ALA A 313 -22.41 -10.77 -29.92
CA ALA A 313 -21.96 -9.95 -31.03
C ALA A 313 -22.56 -10.41 -32.37
N LEU A 314 -22.61 -11.72 -32.62
CA LEU A 314 -23.24 -12.29 -33.82
C LEU A 314 -24.75 -12.03 -33.84
N ALA A 315 -25.43 -12.15 -32.69
CA ALA A 315 -26.84 -11.81 -32.54
C ALA A 315 -27.11 -10.33 -32.85
N ALA A 316 -26.30 -9.42 -32.30
CA ALA A 316 -26.38 -7.99 -32.58
C ALA A 316 -26.16 -7.67 -34.07
N TYR A 317 -25.17 -8.29 -34.70
CA TYR A 317 -24.89 -8.12 -36.13
C TYR A 317 -26.06 -8.58 -37.00
N HIS A 318 -26.62 -9.77 -36.70
CA HIS A 318 -27.79 -10.30 -37.41
C HIS A 318 -29.02 -9.40 -37.22
N LEU A 319 -29.30 -8.94 -35.99
CA LEU A 319 -30.41 -8.02 -35.69
C LEU A 319 -30.30 -6.68 -36.43
N LEU A 320 -29.07 -6.22 -36.71
CA LEU A 320 -28.83 -4.96 -37.42
C LEU A 320 -28.86 -5.09 -38.95
N GLY A 321 -29.12 -6.31 -39.47
CA GLY A 321 -29.28 -6.61 -40.89
C GLY A 321 -28.06 -7.29 -41.53
N GLY A 322 -27.09 -7.74 -40.73
CA GLY A 322 -25.91 -8.44 -41.21
C GLY A 322 -26.18 -9.88 -41.64
N GLN A 323 -25.50 -10.34 -42.69
CA GLN A 323 -25.57 -11.71 -43.17
C GLN A 323 -24.38 -12.53 -42.66
N LEU A 324 -24.64 -13.61 -41.93
CA LEU A 324 -23.61 -14.49 -41.35
C LEU A 324 -23.07 -15.49 -42.39
N THR A 325 -22.37 -14.97 -43.41
CA THR A 325 -21.73 -15.81 -44.42
C THR A 325 -20.55 -16.59 -43.84
N PRO A 326 -20.16 -17.74 -44.43
CA PRO A 326 -18.98 -18.49 -43.98
C PRO A 326 -17.70 -17.66 -43.92
N ALA A 327 -17.52 -16.71 -44.85
CA ALA A 327 -16.35 -15.82 -44.86
C ALA A 327 -16.33 -14.87 -43.65
N ILE A 328 -17.47 -14.28 -43.29
CA ILE A 328 -17.59 -13.41 -42.11
C ILE A 328 -17.40 -14.21 -40.83
N LEU A 329 -17.96 -15.43 -40.75
CA LEU A 329 -17.81 -16.28 -39.58
C LEU A 329 -16.36 -16.73 -39.36
N LEU A 330 -15.64 -17.05 -40.44
CA LEU A 330 -14.20 -17.37 -40.37
C LEU A 330 -13.38 -16.16 -39.93
N ASP A 331 -13.55 -15.01 -40.58
CA ASP A 331 -12.87 -13.75 -40.23
C ASP A 331 -13.16 -13.35 -38.77
N PHE A 332 -14.41 -13.49 -38.33
CA PHE A 332 -14.82 -13.21 -36.97
C PHE A 332 -14.22 -14.19 -35.97
N SER A 333 -14.13 -15.48 -36.31
CA SER A 333 -13.48 -16.51 -35.49
C SER A 333 -12.02 -16.16 -35.22
N GLU A 334 -11.28 -15.80 -36.27
CA GLU A 334 -9.88 -15.36 -36.17
C GLU A 334 -9.76 -14.09 -35.32
N LYS A 335 -10.67 -13.13 -35.52
CA LYS A 335 -10.73 -11.92 -34.70
C LYS A 335 -10.97 -12.23 -33.23
N CYS A 336 -11.86 -13.16 -32.92
CA CYS A 336 -12.18 -13.55 -31.54
C CYS A 336 -10.97 -14.19 -30.85
N ALA A 337 -10.27 -15.10 -31.54
CA ALA A 337 -9.02 -15.66 -31.06
C ALA A 337 -7.97 -14.56 -30.74
N GLN A 338 -7.92 -13.48 -31.53
CA GLN A 338 -7.02 -12.34 -31.31
C GLN A 338 -7.53 -11.30 -30.29
N THR A 339 -8.83 -11.31 -29.97
CA THR A 339 -9.47 -10.32 -29.07
C THR A 339 -9.43 -10.76 -27.61
N SER A 340 -9.16 -12.04 -27.35
CA SER A 340 -8.89 -12.51 -26.00
C SER A 340 -7.78 -11.68 -25.36
N THR A 341 -8.08 -11.03 -24.24
CA THR A 341 -7.05 -10.34 -23.43
C THR A 341 -6.08 -11.32 -22.78
N ARG A 342 -6.44 -12.61 -22.80
CA ARG A 342 -5.62 -13.69 -22.28
C ARG A 342 -4.43 -13.91 -23.20
N LYS A 343 -3.23 -13.73 -22.66
CA LYS A 343 -2.00 -14.00 -23.39
C LYS A 343 -1.52 -15.39 -23.04
N VAL A 344 -1.24 -16.20 -24.06
CA VAL A 344 -0.61 -17.51 -23.88
C VAL A 344 0.83 -17.43 -24.37
N HIS A 345 1.76 -17.81 -23.50
CA HIS A 345 3.18 -17.82 -23.80
C HIS A 345 3.71 -19.24 -23.67
N HIS A 346 4.45 -19.70 -24.67
CA HIS A 346 5.16 -20.98 -24.65
C HIS A 346 6.65 -20.71 -24.79
N PHE A 347 7.45 -21.28 -23.90
CA PHE A 347 8.91 -21.22 -23.98
C PHE A 347 9.54 -22.40 -23.24
N VAL A 348 10.80 -22.65 -23.52
CA VAL A 348 11.61 -23.65 -22.81
C VAL A 348 12.46 -22.92 -21.78
N ALA A 349 12.51 -23.43 -20.56
CA ALA A 349 13.44 -22.97 -19.52
C ALA A 349 14.04 -24.18 -18.82
N ASN A 350 15.36 -24.18 -18.63
CA ASN A 350 16.09 -25.29 -17.99
C ASN A 350 15.78 -26.68 -18.60
N GLY A 351 15.48 -26.74 -19.90
CA GLY A 351 15.14 -27.99 -20.59
C GLY A 351 13.68 -28.46 -20.46
N HIS A 352 12.81 -27.69 -19.78
CA HIS A 352 11.40 -28.02 -19.55
C HIS A 352 10.45 -27.08 -20.30
N GLN A 353 9.29 -27.61 -20.70
CA GLN A 353 8.25 -26.86 -21.39
C GLN A 353 7.46 -26.02 -20.39
N ILE A 354 7.44 -24.71 -20.60
CA ILE A 354 6.70 -23.76 -19.77
C ILE A 354 5.59 -23.12 -20.60
N THR A 355 4.36 -23.21 -20.09
CA THR A 355 3.21 -22.49 -20.62
C THR A 355 2.70 -21.49 -19.59
N ILE A 356 2.54 -20.22 -19.96
CA ILE A 356 1.92 -19.21 -19.12
C ILE A 356 0.61 -18.78 -19.78
N VAL A 357 -0.47 -18.79 -19.01
CA VAL A 357 -1.79 -18.29 -19.39
C VAL A 357 -2.12 -17.07 -18.52
N ASP A 358 -1.96 -15.88 -19.07
CA ASP A 358 -2.06 -14.59 -18.36
C ASP A 358 -3.40 -13.89 -18.67
N ASP A 359 -4.27 -13.71 -17.66
CA ASP A 359 -5.54 -12.99 -17.72
C ASP A 359 -5.61 -11.82 -16.70
N THR A 360 -4.55 -11.00 -16.65
CA THR A 360 -4.38 -9.90 -15.69
C THR A 360 -5.06 -8.56 -16.05
N HIS A 361 -5.93 -8.52 -17.06
CA HIS A 361 -6.51 -7.26 -17.54
C HIS A 361 -7.55 -6.65 -16.57
N ASN A 362 -8.44 -7.46 -16.01
CA ASN A 362 -9.47 -7.06 -15.05
C ASN A 362 -9.82 -8.26 -14.14
N ALA A 363 -10.20 -8.00 -12.90
CA ALA A 363 -10.69 -9.04 -11.99
C ALA A 363 -12.03 -8.63 -11.37
N GLU A 364 -13.03 -9.48 -11.60
CA GLU A 364 -14.33 -9.48 -10.93
C GLU A 364 -14.58 -10.92 -10.46
N LEU A 365 -15.36 -11.13 -9.40
CA LEU A 365 -15.56 -12.45 -8.80
C LEU A 365 -16.01 -13.51 -9.82
N LEU A 366 -17.00 -13.20 -10.65
CA LEU A 366 -17.47 -14.11 -11.70
C LEU A 366 -16.38 -14.40 -12.76
N SER A 367 -15.58 -13.41 -13.13
CA SER A 367 -14.46 -13.60 -14.07
C SER A 367 -13.37 -14.52 -13.49
N ILE A 368 -13.10 -14.42 -12.18
CA ILE A 368 -12.17 -15.32 -11.49
C ILE A 368 -12.74 -16.74 -11.45
N LYS A 369 -14.02 -16.91 -11.08
CA LYS A 369 -14.70 -18.21 -11.08
C LYS A 369 -14.59 -18.92 -12.44
N ASN A 370 -14.90 -18.21 -13.52
CA ASN A 370 -14.80 -18.75 -14.87
C ASN A 370 -13.35 -19.11 -15.24
N PHE A 371 -12.38 -18.31 -14.80
CA PHE A 371 -10.97 -18.59 -15.11
C PHE A 371 -10.39 -19.75 -14.29
N ILE A 372 -10.80 -19.91 -13.02
CA ILE A 372 -10.49 -21.11 -12.22
C ILE A 372 -11.09 -22.34 -12.93
N HIS A 373 -12.35 -22.29 -13.35
CA HIS A 373 -12.99 -23.40 -14.06
C HIS A 373 -12.25 -23.77 -15.35
N TYR A 374 -11.86 -22.77 -16.14
CA TYR A 374 -11.02 -22.96 -17.33
C TYR A 374 -9.68 -23.63 -16.99
N ALA A 375 -8.98 -23.14 -15.95
CA ALA A 375 -7.69 -23.69 -15.53
C ALA A 375 -7.78 -25.13 -14.99
N GLN A 376 -8.91 -25.50 -14.37
CA GLN A 376 -9.16 -26.87 -13.94
C GLN A 376 -9.25 -27.84 -15.12
N HIS A 377 -9.96 -27.45 -16.18
CA HIS A 377 -10.22 -28.28 -17.36
C HIS A 377 -9.15 -28.14 -18.46
N TYR A 378 -8.13 -27.31 -18.23
CA TYR A 378 -7.03 -27.15 -19.16
C TYR A 378 -6.24 -28.46 -19.31
N GLN A 379 -6.20 -28.98 -20.54
CA GLN A 379 -5.52 -30.23 -20.87
C GLN A 379 -3.99 -30.03 -20.82
N VAL A 380 -3.30 -30.91 -20.09
CA VAL A 380 -1.83 -30.89 -19.93
C VAL A 380 -1.23 -32.25 -20.24
N ALA A 381 0.05 -32.28 -20.62
CA ALA A 381 0.79 -33.52 -20.85
C ALA A 381 1.02 -34.29 -19.53
N PRO A 382 1.32 -35.60 -19.59
CA PRO A 382 1.67 -36.37 -18.39
C PRO A 382 2.85 -35.73 -17.63
N HIS A 383 2.76 -35.69 -16.29
CA HIS A 383 3.78 -35.12 -15.39
C HIS A 383 3.95 -33.59 -15.45
N THR A 384 3.09 -32.85 -16.15
CA THR A 384 3.07 -31.38 -16.12
C THR A 384 2.34 -30.87 -14.87
N LYS A 385 2.95 -29.93 -14.13
CA LYS A 385 2.32 -29.28 -12.97
C LYS A 385 1.46 -28.08 -13.38
N LYS A 386 0.30 -27.92 -12.75
CA LYS A 386 -0.59 -26.76 -12.89
C LYS A 386 -0.46 -25.83 -11.69
N LEU A 387 0.03 -24.63 -11.94
CA LEU A 387 0.20 -23.58 -10.94
C LEU A 387 -0.81 -22.45 -11.18
N PHE A 388 -1.35 -21.85 -10.11
CA PHE A 388 -2.27 -20.73 -10.21
C PHE A 388 -1.76 -19.51 -9.42
N ILE A 389 -1.83 -18.31 -9.98
CA ILE A 389 -1.46 -17.06 -9.30
C ILE A 389 -2.69 -16.16 -9.27
N GLU A 390 -3.25 -15.94 -8.07
CA GLU A 390 -4.40 -15.07 -7.87
C GLU A 390 -4.01 -13.71 -7.30
N GLY A 391 -4.46 -12.66 -7.96
CA GLY A 391 -4.29 -11.27 -7.58
C GLY A 391 -5.46 -10.69 -6.81
N ARG A 392 -5.27 -9.46 -6.33
CA ARG A 392 -6.36 -8.66 -5.76
C ARG A 392 -7.49 -8.38 -6.76
N VAL A 393 -8.72 -8.43 -6.27
CA VAL A 393 -9.92 -7.79 -6.83
C VAL A 393 -10.02 -6.38 -6.24
N ILE A 394 -10.09 -5.37 -7.10
CA ILE A 394 -10.13 -3.97 -6.65
C ILE A 394 -11.56 -3.46 -6.42
N ASN A 395 -11.68 -2.31 -5.74
CA ASN A 395 -12.93 -1.57 -5.51
C ASN A 395 -13.99 -2.27 -4.63
N LEU A 396 -13.69 -3.41 -4.01
CA LEU A 396 -14.64 -4.16 -3.16
C LEU A 396 -15.00 -3.47 -1.83
N ARG A 397 -14.24 -2.47 -1.38
CA ARG A 397 -14.48 -1.74 -0.11
C ARG A 397 -14.74 -2.72 1.06
N LYS A 398 -15.92 -2.66 1.69
CA LYS A 398 -16.30 -3.44 2.88
C LYS A 398 -16.43 -4.95 2.63
N ILE A 399 -16.62 -5.39 1.37
CA ILE A 399 -16.76 -6.82 1.04
C ILE A 399 -15.44 -7.46 0.60
N SER A 400 -14.33 -6.72 0.62
CA SER A 400 -13.03 -7.20 0.13
C SER A 400 -12.59 -8.52 0.78
N VAL A 401 -12.61 -8.60 2.12
CA VAL A 401 -12.22 -9.84 2.82
C VAL A 401 -13.11 -11.00 2.41
N LYS A 402 -14.44 -10.82 2.45
CA LYS A 402 -15.41 -11.86 2.09
C LYS A 402 -15.17 -12.41 0.68
N THR A 403 -15.03 -11.53 -0.31
CA THR A 403 -14.84 -11.94 -1.71
C THR A 403 -13.50 -12.65 -1.92
N HIS A 404 -12.40 -12.16 -1.34
CA HIS A 404 -11.11 -12.84 -1.48
C HIS A 404 -11.09 -14.17 -0.72
N THR A 405 -11.80 -14.30 0.41
CA THR A 405 -11.95 -15.57 1.12
C THR A 405 -12.72 -16.57 0.27
N GLU A 406 -13.79 -16.14 -0.40
CA GLU A 406 -14.54 -16.98 -1.34
C GLU A 406 -13.65 -17.45 -2.49
N VAL A 407 -12.81 -16.58 -3.06
CA VAL A 407 -11.84 -16.96 -4.10
C VAL A 407 -10.82 -17.96 -3.58
N THR A 408 -10.24 -17.75 -2.39
CA THR A 408 -9.29 -18.69 -1.79
C THR A 408 -9.93 -20.06 -1.53
N GLN A 409 -11.18 -20.10 -1.08
CA GLN A 409 -11.92 -21.37 -0.90
C GLN A 409 -12.12 -22.12 -2.22
N LEU A 410 -12.40 -21.41 -3.32
CA LEU A 410 -12.49 -22.00 -4.65
C LEU A 410 -11.13 -22.56 -5.11
N LEU A 411 -10.04 -21.85 -4.85
CA LEU A 411 -8.69 -22.32 -5.19
C LEU A 411 -8.30 -23.57 -4.40
N ASN A 412 -8.64 -23.65 -3.11
CA ASN A 412 -8.43 -24.85 -2.30
C ASN A 412 -9.17 -26.07 -2.88
N GLN A 413 -10.33 -25.87 -3.49
CA GLN A 413 -11.14 -26.92 -4.10
C GLN A 413 -10.73 -27.23 -5.55
N ALA A 414 -9.83 -26.44 -6.14
CA ALA A 414 -9.56 -26.48 -7.57
C ALA A 414 -8.51 -27.53 -7.98
N ASN A 415 -7.87 -28.22 -7.02
CA ASN A 415 -6.87 -29.27 -7.26
C ASN A 415 -5.68 -28.81 -8.14
N PHE A 416 -5.20 -27.59 -7.94
CA PHE A 416 -3.91 -27.15 -8.51
C PHE A 416 -2.74 -27.74 -7.71
N ASP A 417 -1.61 -27.99 -8.35
CA ASP A 417 -0.42 -28.49 -7.65
C ASP A 417 0.08 -27.47 -6.62
N GLN A 418 0.10 -26.19 -7.02
CA GLN A 418 0.20 -25.08 -6.09
C GLN A 418 -0.60 -23.86 -6.57
N PHE A 419 -1.04 -23.04 -5.62
CA PHE A 419 -1.50 -21.69 -5.91
C PHE A 419 -0.77 -20.65 -5.05
N TYR A 420 -0.59 -19.46 -5.62
CA TYR A 420 0.07 -18.32 -5.00
C TYR A 420 -0.88 -17.14 -4.95
N THR A 421 -0.73 -16.27 -3.96
CA THR A 421 -1.53 -15.05 -3.87
C THR A 421 -0.67 -13.80 -4.01
N TYR A 422 -1.23 -12.76 -4.63
CA TYR A 422 -0.50 -11.57 -5.03
C TYR A 422 -1.24 -10.26 -4.70
N GLY A 423 -0.62 -9.40 -3.88
CA GLY A 423 -1.10 -8.04 -3.60
C GLY A 423 -1.67 -7.83 -2.18
N PRO A 424 -1.74 -6.59 -1.69
CA PRO A 424 -1.93 -6.28 -0.25
C PRO A 424 -3.21 -6.88 0.38
N GLU A 425 -4.31 -7.00 -0.36
CA GLU A 425 -5.57 -7.53 0.16
C GLU A 425 -5.58 -9.05 0.32
N MET A 426 -4.67 -9.76 -0.37
CA MET A 426 -4.58 -11.22 -0.27
C MET A 426 -3.98 -11.68 1.06
N ASP A 427 -3.27 -10.80 1.76
CA ASP A 427 -2.72 -11.06 3.10
C ASP A 427 -3.81 -11.46 4.11
N TRP A 428 -4.99 -10.85 4.00
CA TRP A 428 -6.10 -11.07 4.93
C TRP A 428 -6.76 -12.45 4.80
N VAL A 429 -6.53 -13.14 3.69
CA VAL A 429 -7.16 -14.42 3.38
C VAL A 429 -6.19 -15.58 3.39
N ILE A 430 -4.90 -15.33 3.70
CA ILE A 430 -3.90 -16.37 3.96
C ILE A 430 -4.40 -17.41 4.99
N PRO A 431 -5.07 -17.04 6.11
CA PRO A 431 -5.56 -18.04 7.05
C PRO A 431 -6.64 -18.98 6.49
N ALA A 432 -7.27 -18.62 5.38
CA ALA A 432 -8.27 -19.45 4.69
C ALA A 432 -7.64 -20.35 3.61
N ALA A 433 -6.33 -20.25 3.34
CA ALA A 433 -5.63 -21.06 2.35
C ALA A 433 -5.35 -22.47 2.87
N ASP A 434 -5.50 -23.48 2.01
CA ASP A 434 -5.02 -24.82 2.29
C ASP A 434 -3.51 -24.89 2.08
N PHE A 435 -2.77 -24.93 3.19
CA PHE A 435 -1.29 -24.93 3.21
C PHE A 435 -0.63 -26.12 2.52
N THR A 436 -1.38 -27.15 2.13
CA THR A 436 -0.83 -28.27 1.34
C THR A 436 -0.59 -27.88 -0.12
N SER A 437 -1.44 -27.02 -0.68
CA SER A 437 -1.37 -26.51 -2.05
C SER A 437 -0.99 -25.02 -2.11
N TYR A 438 -0.85 -24.35 -0.97
CA TYR A 438 -0.54 -22.93 -0.93
C TYR A 438 0.97 -22.66 -1.04
N GLY A 439 1.39 -22.13 -2.18
CA GLY A 439 2.78 -21.81 -2.49
C GLY A 439 3.26 -20.46 -1.95
N GLY A 440 2.38 -19.64 -1.37
CA GLY A 440 2.76 -18.44 -0.63
C GLY A 440 2.18 -17.12 -1.13
N TYR A 441 2.50 -16.06 -0.38
CA TYR A 441 2.02 -14.69 -0.56
C TYR A 441 3.13 -13.78 -1.10
N PHE A 442 2.83 -12.97 -2.12
CA PHE A 442 3.79 -12.04 -2.71
C PHE A 442 3.19 -10.66 -2.98
N THR A 443 4.07 -9.66 -3.04
CA THR A 443 3.71 -8.26 -3.36
C THR A 443 4.51 -7.68 -4.52
N THR A 444 5.44 -8.45 -5.10
CA THR A 444 6.25 -8.01 -6.23
C THR A 444 6.41 -9.12 -7.28
N PRO A 445 6.43 -8.81 -8.59
CA PRO A 445 6.50 -9.84 -9.64
C PRO A 445 7.76 -10.70 -9.54
N ARG A 446 8.88 -10.09 -9.16
CA ARG A 446 10.16 -10.80 -8.97
C ARG A 446 10.12 -11.82 -7.85
N ALA A 447 9.37 -11.57 -6.78
CA ALA A 447 9.31 -12.49 -5.64
C ALA A 447 8.57 -13.79 -6.01
N VAL A 448 7.42 -13.67 -6.68
CA VAL A 448 6.66 -14.84 -7.16
C VAL A 448 7.42 -15.58 -8.27
N THR A 449 8.09 -14.87 -9.19
CA THR A 449 8.96 -15.50 -10.19
C THR A 449 10.06 -16.34 -9.56
N ARG A 450 10.68 -15.89 -8.47
CA ARG A 450 11.70 -16.68 -7.76
C ARG A 450 11.14 -17.91 -7.08
N ALA A 451 9.97 -17.80 -6.45
CA ALA A 451 9.32 -18.95 -5.82
C ALA A 451 9.02 -20.04 -6.86
N ILE A 452 8.53 -19.65 -8.04
CA ILE A 452 8.24 -20.58 -9.13
C ILE A 452 9.53 -21.13 -9.76
N ALA A 453 10.57 -20.32 -9.91
CA ALA A 453 11.86 -20.77 -10.47
C ALA A 453 12.52 -21.90 -9.64
N GLN A 454 12.24 -21.97 -8.33
CA GLN A 454 12.71 -23.09 -7.48
C GLN A 454 12.02 -24.43 -7.80
N THR A 455 10.89 -24.39 -8.52
CA THR A 455 10.06 -25.55 -8.87
C THR A 455 10.05 -25.82 -10.38
N ALA A 456 10.94 -25.18 -11.14
CA ALA A 456 11.05 -25.30 -12.60
C ALA A 456 11.97 -26.47 -13.02
N ASP A 457 11.85 -27.60 -12.33
CA ASP A 457 12.56 -28.87 -12.58
C ASP A 457 11.73 -29.86 -13.42
N GLN A 458 10.59 -29.41 -13.94
CA GLN A 458 9.66 -30.16 -14.79
C GLN A 458 8.80 -29.22 -15.63
N ASP A 459 7.98 -29.79 -16.52
CA ASP A 459 7.05 -29.01 -17.34
C ASP A 459 5.98 -28.33 -16.47
N LEU A 460 5.68 -27.05 -16.76
CA LEU A 460 4.74 -26.22 -15.99
C LEU A 460 3.67 -25.59 -16.90
N VAL A 461 2.44 -25.53 -16.38
CA VAL A 461 1.41 -24.60 -16.85
C VAL A 461 1.02 -23.65 -15.73
N ILE A 462 1.19 -22.34 -15.96
CA ILE A 462 1.01 -21.29 -14.95
C ILE A 462 -0.15 -20.40 -15.37
N PHE A 463 -1.21 -20.36 -14.57
CA PHE A 463 -2.36 -19.48 -14.76
C PHE A 463 -2.21 -18.23 -13.90
N ILE A 464 -2.44 -17.04 -14.47
CA ILE A 464 -2.29 -15.77 -13.75
C ILE A 464 -3.59 -14.97 -13.89
N LYS A 465 -4.21 -14.63 -12.76
CA LYS A 465 -5.44 -13.85 -12.72
C LYS A 465 -5.34 -12.71 -11.72
N GLY A 466 -5.88 -11.55 -12.07
CA GLY A 466 -5.99 -10.41 -11.15
C GLY A 466 -6.18 -9.10 -11.88
N ASP A 467 -6.40 -8.03 -11.13
CA ASP A 467 -6.55 -6.70 -11.71
C ASP A 467 -5.20 -5.99 -11.84
N SER A 468 -4.83 -5.55 -13.04
CA SER A 468 -3.61 -4.76 -13.29
C SER A 468 -3.73 -3.28 -12.89
N ARG A 469 -4.95 -2.77 -12.65
CA ARG A 469 -5.14 -1.38 -12.22
C ARG A 469 -4.67 -1.22 -10.77
N ASN A 470 -3.66 -0.36 -10.58
CA ASN A 470 -2.95 -0.18 -9.29
C ASN A 470 -2.28 -1.47 -8.75
N SER A 471 -1.92 -2.39 -9.64
CA SER A 471 -1.16 -3.59 -9.33
C SER A 471 0.02 -3.71 -10.30
N SER A 472 0.95 -4.61 -10.01
CA SER A 472 2.01 -5.01 -10.95
C SER A 472 1.91 -6.47 -11.37
N ILE A 473 0.73 -7.08 -11.19
CA ILE A 473 0.49 -8.49 -11.48
C ILE A 473 0.67 -8.83 -12.97
N ASP A 474 0.35 -7.89 -13.86
CA ASP A 474 0.57 -7.96 -15.32
C ASP A 474 2.04 -8.14 -15.72
N ARG A 475 2.97 -7.79 -14.82
CA ARG A 475 4.41 -7.97 -15.07
C ARG A 475 4.92 -9.35 -14.71
N ILE A 476 4.12 -10.21 -14.07
CA ILE A 476 4.58 -11.54 -13.64
C ILE A 476 4.92 -12.41 -14.85
N ALA A 477 4.08 -12.44 -15.88
CA ALA A 477 4.34 -13.22 -17.09
C ALA A 477 5.67 -12.83 -17.74
N ASP A 478 5.90 -11.54 -17.96
CA ASP A 478 7.16 -11.01 -18.50
C ASP A 478 8.37 -11.35 -17.61
N ASN A 479 8.22 -11.29 -16.28
CA ASN A 479 9.31 -11.64 -15.38
C ASN A 479 9.60 -13.14 -15.39
N LEU A 480 8.57 -14.00 -15.45
CA LEU A 480 8.75 -15.44 -15.58
C LEU A 480 9.50 -15.76 -16.89
N MET A 481 9.02 -15.26 -18.03
CA MET A 481 9.68 -15.50 -19.32
C MET A 481 11.14 -15.03 -19.35
N ALA A 482 11.43 -13.88 -18.73
CA ALA A 482 12.78 -13.32 -18.74
C ALA A 482 13.75 -13.96 -17.74
N ASN A 483 13.26 -14.69 -16.73
CA ASN A 483 14.09 -15.14 -15.60
C ASN A 483 13.92 -16.62 -15.22
N LEU A 484 13.00 -17.37 -15.83
CA LEU A 484 12.90 -18.81 -15.56
C LEU A 484 14.09 -19.60 -16.15
N ASP A 485 14.68 -19.10 -17.25
CA ASP A 485 15.85 -19.69 -17.92
C ASP A 485 17.18 -19.34 -17.23
N TYR A 486 17.12 -18.87 -15.98
CA TYR A 486 18.33 -18.66 -15.21
C TYR A 486 18.91 -20.01 -14.79
N GLU A 487 19.79 -20.58 -15.63
CA GLU A 487 20.78 -21.51 -15.16
C GLU A 487 21.51 -20.84 -14.00
N ALA A 488 21.52 -21.48 -12.82
CA ALA A 488 22.45 -21.12 -11.76
C ALA A 488 23.88 -21.32 -12.31
N THR A 489 24.42 -20.30 -12.98
CA THR A 489 25.76 -20.39 -13.60
C THR A 489 26.78 -20.81 -12.54
N PRO A 490 27.58 -21.86 -12.76
CA PRO A 490 28.51 -22.39 -11.76
C PRO A 490 29.70 -21.48 -11.39
N ALA A 491 29.75 -20.23 -11.85
CA ALA A 491 30.91 -19.33 -11.68
C ALA A 491 30.68 -18.18 -10.66
N SER A 492 29.54 -18.14 -9.96
CA SER A 492 29.08 -16.98 -9.18
C SER A 492 28.22 -17.36 -7.97
N ALA A 493 28.65 -18.35 -7.19
CA ALA A 493 27.95 -18.71 -5.96
C ALA A 493 27.80 -17.48 -5.06
N PHE A 494 26.60 -17.30 -4.50
CA PHE A 494 26.36 -16.35 -3.43
C PHE A 494 27.29 -16.69 -2.26
N ALA A 495 28.01 -15.68 -1.77
CA ALA A 495 28.90 -15.83 -0.63
C ALA A 495 28.68 -14.68 0.33
N MET A 496 28.69 -15.00 1.62
CA MET A 496 28.53 -14.05 2.72
C MET A 496 29.51 -14.43 3.81
N SER A 497 30.07 -13.46 4.52
CA SER A 497 31.09 -13.66 5.56
C SER A 497 30.59 -14.41 6.81
N ILE A 498 29.43 -15.06 6.72
CA ILE A 498 28.75 -15.84 7.76
C ILE A 498 28.56 -17.32 7.34
N GLY A 499 29.11 -17.75 6.20
CA GLY A 499 29.09 -19.14 5.68
C GLY A 499 30.50 -19.69 5.41
N GLU A 500 30.61 -20.91 4.84
CA GLU A 500 31.92 -21.51 4.50
C GLU A 500 32.73 -20.59 3.56
N PRO A 501 34.05 -20.45 3.77
CA PRO A 501 34.91 -19.67 2.89
C PRO A 501 34.82 -20.16 1.44
N GLN A 502 34.34 -19.30 0.55
CA GLN A 502 34.27 -19.56 -0.89
C GLN A 502 35.33 -18.69 -1.60
N PRO A 503 36.62 -19.06 -1.57
CA PRO A 503 37.72 -18.23 -2.05
C PRO A 503 37.66 -17.93 -3.56
N GLN A 504 36.79 -18.61 -4.31
CA GLN A 504 36.60 -18.40 -5.75
C GLN A 504 35.44 -17.46 -6.11
N ALA A 505 34.59 -17.06 -5.16
CA ALA A 505 33.48 -16.17 -5.42
C ALA A 505 33.95 -14.71 -5.59
N TYR A 506 33.58 -14.07 -6.71
CA TYR A 506 33.85 -12.66 -6.97
C TYR A 506 32.67 -11.97 -7.64
N SER A 507 32.56 -10.66 -7.42
CA SER A 507 31.66 -9.76 -8.15
C SER A 507 32.43 -9.00 -9.23
N ARG A 508 31.76 -8.69 -10.34
CA ARG A 508 32.32 -7.84 -11.42
C ARG A 508 32.22 -6.34 -11.12
N ASN A 509 31.57 -5.97 -10.02
CA ASN A 509 31.56 -4.60 -9.51
C ASN A 509 32.87 -4.30 -8.77
N GLY A 510 33.28 -3.05 -8.80
CA GLY A 510 34.34 -2.51 -7.95
C GLY A 510 33.84 -1.81 -6.70
N VAL A 511 34.81 -1.43 -5.88
CA VAL A 511 34.57 -0.83 -4.54
C VAL A 511 34.83 0.67 -4.50
N GLY A 512 35.10 1.33 -5.63
CA GLY A 512 35.49 2.74 -5.68
C GLY A 512 34.54 3.66 -4.90
N ARG A 513 33.23 3.39 -4.98
CA ARG A 513 32.22 4.10 -4.20
C ARG A 513 32.39 3.92 -2.69
N LEU A 514 32.56 2.68 -2.23
CA LEU A 514 32.72 2.39 -0.80
C LEU A 514 33.96 3.11 -0.25
N LEU A 515 35.04 3.15 -1.02
CA LEU A 515 36.27 3.85 -0.66
C LEU A 515 36.09 5.38 -0.61
N ILE A 516 35.26 5.97 -1.47
CA ILE A 516 34.90 7.39 -1.39
C ILE A 516 34.11 7.69 -0.13
N ILE A 517 33.08 6.88 0.18
CA ILE A 517 32.27 7.04 1.40
C ILE A 517 33.15 6.90 2.64
N LEU A 518 34.00 5.86 2.67
CA LEU A 518 34.96 5.64 3.76
C LEU A 518 35.89 6.84 3.92
N LYS A 519 36.46 7.35 2.82
CA LYS A 519 37.39 8.49 2.88
C LYS A 519 36.74 9.76 3.42
N ILE A 520 35.52 10.10 2.99
CA ILE A 520 34.78 11.25 3.54
C ILE A 520 34.60 11.08 5.05
N MET A 521 34.21 9.88 5.49
CA MET A 521 34.01 9.60 6.91
C MET A 521 35.32 9.65 7.71
N GLU A 522 36.45 9.22 7.14
CA GLU A 522 37.77 9.39 7.77
C GLU A 522 38.18 10.87 7.92
N GLU A 523 37.91 11.70 6.92
CA GLU A 523 38.22 13.13 6.99
C GLU A 523 37.31 13.85 8.00
N LEU A 524 36.04 13.44 8.13
CA LEU A 524 35.14 13.86 9.21
C LEU A 524 35.69 13.43 10.59
N ALA A 525 36.15 12.18 10.71
CA ALA A 525 36.73 11.66 11.94
C ALA A 525 38.02 12.38 12.36
N ALA A 526 38.82 12.81 11.38
CA ALA A 526 40.03 13.60 11.58
C ALA A 526 39.78 15.10 11.80
N GLY A 527 38.52 15.55 11.75
CA GLY A 527 38.14 16.97 11.88
C GLY A 527 38.57 17.85 10.71
N LYS A 528 38.94 17.25 9.57
CA LYS A 528 39.35 17.96 8.35
C LYS A 528 38.17 18.36 7.46
N LEU A 529 37.03 17.69 7.65
CA LEU A 529 35.73 18.08 7.11
C LEU A 529 34.74 18.23 8.26
N GLN A 530 33.74 19.09 8.07
CA GLN A 530 32.57 19.20 8.91
C GLN A 530 31.32 18.82 8.11
N LEU A 531 30.32 18.26 8.78
CA LEU A 531 29.06 17.88 8.16
C LEU A 531 28.34 19.07 7.49
N THR A 532 28.55 20.28 8.03
CA THR A 532 27.99 21.55 7.55
C THR A 532 28.77 22.18 6.40
N ASP A 533 29.93 21.64 6.02
CA ASP A 533 30.72 22.20 4.93
C ASP A 533 29.92 22.12 3.63
N ALA A 534 29.83 23.25 2.93
CA ALA A 534 29.08 23.37 1.69
C ALA A 534 29.94 23.00 0.49
N LEU A 535 29.48 22.04 -0.31
CA LEU A 535 30.12 21.57 -1.54
C LEU A 535 29.31 22.04 -2.74
N THR A 536 29.95 22.84 -3.60
CA THR A 536 29.37 23.27 -4.86
C THR A 536 29.47 22.15 -5.91
N ILE A 537 28.35 21.79 -6.52
CA ILE A 537 28.30 20.76 -7.56
C ILE A 537 28.94 21.27 -8.85
N THR A 538 30.10 20.72 -9.18
CA THR A 538 30.90 21.11 -10.35
C THR A 538 30.63 20.22 -11.55
N ASN A 539 30.24 18.98 -11.29
CA ASN A 539 30.03 17.98 -12.31
C ASN A 539 28.66 17.32 -12.14
N PRO A 540 27.60 17.77 -12.83
CA PRO A 540 26.29 17.10 -12.79
C PRO A 540 26.27 15.70 -13.45
N MET A 541 27.45 15.19 -13.87
CA MET A 541 27.72 14.08 -14.79
C MET A 541 27.09 14.25 -16.19
N PRO A 542 27.91 14.32 -17.26
CA PRO A 542 27.42 14.35 -18.63
C PRO A 542 27.20 12.92 -19.17
N LYS A 543 25.98 12.63 -19.63
CA LYS A 543 25.60 11.46 -20.46
C LYS A 543 25.59 10.08 -19.78
N ASP A 544 24.95 9.97 -18.61
CA ASP A 544 24.58 8.67 -18.04
C ASP A 544 23.05 8.48 -18.02
N HIS A 545 22.58 7.40 -18.64
CA HIS A 545 21.17 6.99 -18.70
C HIS A 545 20.75 6.12 -17.50
N SER A 546 21.64 5.95 -16.51
CA SER A 546 21.35 5.27 -15.25
C SER A 546 20.05 5.80 -14.61
N ARG A 547 19.10 4.90 -14.37
CA ARG A 547 17.79 5.19 -13.74
C ARG A 547 17.88 5.66 -12.28
N HIS A 548 19.08 5.65 -11.68
CA HIS A 548 19.32 5.89 -10.24
C HIS A 548 20.20 7.12 -9.93
N LYS A 549 20.27 8.09 -10.85
CA LYS A 549 20.84 9.41 -10.54
C LYS A 549 19.85 10.21 -9.68
N VAL A 550 20.36 11.02 -8.76
CA VAL A 550 19.50 11.92 -7.96
C VAL A 550 19.33 13.29 -8.62
N GLY A 551 20.19 13.61 -9.59
CA GLY A 551 20.06 14.81 -10.41
C GLY A 551 20.54 16.06 -9.67
N LEU A 552 21.76 16.03 -9.16
CA LEU A 552 22.38 17.19 -8.53
C LEU A 552 22.48 18.36 -9.52
N ALA A 553 21.97 19.53 -9.14
CA ALA A 553 22.01 20.72 -9.99
C ALA A 553 23.41 21.33 -10.01
N LYS A 554 23.97 21.55 -11.20
CA LYS A 554 25.28 22.21 -11.35
C LYS A 554 25.24 23.60 -10.73
N GLY A 555 26.22 23.92 -9.90
CA GLY A 555 26.33 25.21 -9.19
C GLY A 555 25.51 25.28 -7.89
N ALA A 556 24.63 24.31 -7.62
CA ALA A 556 23.99 24.22 -6.31
C ALA A 556 25.01 23.82 -5.24
N ALA A 557 24.79 24.27 -4.01
CA ALA A 557 25.58 23.88 -2.84
C ALA A 557 24.79 22.87 -2.02
N TYR A 558 25.44 21.75 -1.66
CA TYR A 558 24.91 20.75 -0.75
C TYR A 558 25.89 20.59 0.40
N THR A 559 25.40 20.30 1.60
CA THR A 559 26.31 20.03 2.72
C THR A 559 27.00 18.67 2.55
N VAL A 560 28.15 18.46 3.21
CA VAL A 560 28.77 17.12 3.32
C VAL A 560 27.77 16.11 3.86
N PHE A 561 26.94 16.51 4.83
CA PHE A 561 25.86 15.68 5.37
C PHE A 561 24.88 15.23 4.29
N ASP A 562 24.38 16.16 3.46
CA ASP A 562 23.44 15.85 2.39
C ASP A 562 24.06 14.85 1.41
N LEU A 563 25.24 15.16 0.88
CA LEU A 563 25.88 14.32 -0.14
C LEU A 563 26.27 12.95 0.41
N LEU A 564 26.78 12.87 1.63
CA LEU A 564 27.09 11.61 2.28
C LEU A 564 25.82 10.77 2.52
N THR A 565 24.75 11.39 2.99
CA THR A 565 23.45 10.71 3.23
C THR A 565 22.86 10.19 1.92
N ILE A 566 22.90 10.98 0.84
CA ILE A 566 22.47 10.52 -0.49
C ILE A 566 23.34 9.36 -0.98
N ALA A 567 24.66 9.44 -0.79
CA ALA A 567 25.58 8.37 -1.16
C ALA A 567 25.31 7.06 -0.39
N ILE A 568 24.86 7.15 0.86
CA ILE A 568 24.51 5.99 1.69
C ILE A 568 23.14 5.40 1.31
N VAL A 569 22.14 6.23 1.03
CA VAL A 569 20.75 5.81 0.80
C VAL A 569 20.47 5.41 -0.65
N ALA A 570 20.89 6.23 -1.62
CA ALA A 570 20.37 6.17 -2.99
C ALA A 570 21.28 5.46 -4.00
N SER A 571 22.51 5.10 -3.60
CA SER A 571 23.46 4.48 -4.53
C SER A 571 23.80 5.31 -5.78
N ALA A 572 23.80 6.63 -5.58
CA ALA A 572 23.83 7.62 -6.64
C ALA A 572 25.26 7.89 -7.17
N PRO A 573 25.57 7.57 -8.46
CA PRO A 573 26.91 7.72 -9.03
C PRO A 573 27.35 9.18 -9.21
N ASP A 574 26.40 10.09 -9.46
CA ASP A 574 26.59 11.52 -9.61
C ASP A 574 27.09 12.15 -8.30
N VAL A 575 26.53 11.71 -7.18
CA VAL A 575 26.98 12.12 -5.83
C VAL A 575 28.40 11.62 -5.55
N ILE A 576 28.67 10.34 -5.78
CA ILE A 576 30.00 9.74 -5.55
C ILE A 576 31.08 10.43 -6.37
N THR A 577 30.77 10.81 -7.60
CA THR A 577 31.72 11.52 -8.48
C THR A 577 32.04 12.91 -7.93
N ASN A 578 31.05 13.68 -7.46
CA ASN A 578 31.29 15.01 -6.88
C ASN A 578 32.04 14.94 -5.55
N LEU A 579 31.72 13.96 -4.69
CA LEU A 579 32.47 13.72 -3.46
C LEU A 579 33.95 13.38 -3.77
N ALA A 580 34.20 12.60 -4.82
CA ALA A 580 35.55 12.26 -5.25
C ALA A 580 36.32 13.46 -5.82
N GLU A 581 35.65 14.31 -6.62
CA GLU A 581 36.25 15.55 -7.13
C GLU A 581 36.62 16.53 -6.01
N HIS A 582 35.80 16.58 -4.96
CA HIS A 582 36.10 17.38 -3.78
C HIS A 582 37.33 16.86 -3.02
N LEU A 583 37.41 15.54 -2.80
CA LEU A 583 38.52 14.92 -2.07
C LEU A 583 39.87 14.99 -2.81
N TYR A 584 39.86 14.81 -4.13
CA TYR A 584 41.08 14.53 -4.90
C TYR A 584 41.30 15.47 -6.10
N GLY A 585 40.43 16.45 -6.31
CA GLY A 585 40.44 17.34 -7.47
C GLY A 585 39.76 16.75 -8.70
N ARG A 586 39.67 17.53 -9.79
CA ARG A 586 38.82 17.23 -10.97
C ARG A 586 39.42 16.27 -12.01
N HIS A 587 40.63 15.77 -11.79
CA HIS A 587 41.32 14.93 -12.77
C HIS A 587 41.02 13.44 -12.53
N GLY A 588 40.05 12.87 -13.26
CA GLY A 588 39.57 11.50 -13.04
C GLY A 588 40.65 10.39 -12.96
N ARG A 589 41.77 10.52 -13.69
CA ARG A 589 42.90 9.58 -13.57
C ARG A 589 43.61 9.67 -12.21
N GLN A 590 43.78 10.88 -11.69
CA GLN A 590 44.36 11.11 -10.36
C GLN A 590 43.45 10.59 -9.25
N ILE A 591 42.12 10.76 -9.39
CA ILE A 591 41.13 10.19 -8.47
C ILE A 591 41.26 8.67 -8.40
N VAL A 592 41.27 7.99 -9.55
CA VAL A 592 41.41 6.52 -9.60
C VAL A 592 42.75 6.06 -9.02
N GLN A 593 43.85 6.77 -9.30
CA GLN A 593 45.16 6.47 -8.69
C GLN A 593 45.16 6.66 -7.17
N ALA A 594 44.46 7.69 -6.66
CA ALA A 594 44.29 7.90 -5.23
C ALA A 594 43.48 6.77 -4.59
N LEU A 595 42.39 6.34 -5.22
CA LEU A 595 41.59 5.20 -4.79
C LEU A 595 42.37 3.88 -4.83
N GLN A 596 43.23 3.66 -5.84
CA GLN A 596 44.10 2.49 -5.92
C GLN A 596 45.15 2.49 -4.80
N ARG A 597 45.73 3.65 -4.45
CA ARG A 597 46.61 3.77 -3.29
C ARG A 597 45.87 3.50 -1.98
N HIS A 598 44.65 4.01 -1.83
CA HIS A 598 43.81 3.74 -0.67
C HIS A 598 43.46 2.24 -0.57
N ALA A 599 43.10 1.60 -1.69
CA ALA A 599 42.87 0.17 -1.78
C ALA A 599 44.11 -0.65 -1.41
N ALA A 600 45.30 -0.25 -1.88
CA ALA A 600 46.56 -0.90 -1.52
C ALA A 600 46.90 -0.76 -0.02
N GLN A 601 46.60 0.39 0.59
CA GLN A 601 46.75 0.59 2.04
C GLN A 601 45.83 -0.32 2.86
N LEU A 602 44.64 -0.62 2.36
CA LEU A 602 43.70 -1.58 2.95
C LEU A 602 44.01 -3.04 2.56
N GLY A 603 45.04 -3.29 1.73
CA GLY A 603 45.43 -4.61 1.27
C GLY A 603 44.40 -5.29 0.36
N LEU A 604 43.67 -4.53 -0.45
CA LEU A 604 42.67 -5.06 -1.38
C LEU A 604 43.31 -5.61 -2.66
N SER A 605 42.58 -6.46 -3.37
CA SER A 605 43.00 -7.06 -4.64
C SER A 605 43.18 -6.02 -5.75
N ASP A 606 44.23 -6.15 -6.58
CA ASP A 606 44.59 -5.18 -7.63
C ASP A 606 43.47 -4.87 -8.65
N GLN A 607 42.53 -5.80 -8.83
CA GLN A 607 41.44 -5.70 -9.80
C GLN A 607 40.14 -5.10 -9.23
N THR A 608 40.11 -4.66 -7.96
CA THR A 608 38.87 -4.16 -7.33
C THR A 608 38.56 -2.70 -7.70
N VAL A 609 39.58 -1.88 -8.02
CA VAL A 609 39.41 -0.44 -8.36
C VAL A 609 39.79 -0.16 -9.83
N ALA A 610 38.79 -0.18 -10.71
CA ALA A 610 38.94 0.23 -12.11
C ALA A 610 38.37 1.63 -12.42
N ASN A 611 37.45 2.14 -11.59
CA ASN A 611 36.81 3.44 -11.74
C ASN A 611 36.27 3.96 -10.39
N VAL A 612 35.86 5.23 -10.35
CA VAL A 612 35.38 5.92 -9.14
C VAL A 612 34.07 5.34 -8.62
N THR A 613 33.13 5.01 -9.50
CA THR A 613 31.77 4.59 -9.11
C THR A 613 31.66 3.13 -8.69
N GLY A 614 32.67 2.30 -8.98
CA GLY A 614 32.62 0.85 -8.77
C GLY A 614 31.77 0.07 -9.78
N ARG A 615 31.34 0.69 -10.88
CA ARG A 615 30.50 0.04 -11.90
C ARG A 615 31.31 -0.88 -12.81
N PRO A 616 30.71 -1.93 -13.40
CA PRO A 616 31.39 -2.77 -14.38
C PRO A 616 31.95 -1.95 -15.54
N THR A 617 33.16 -2.28 -15.99
CA THR A 617 33.79 -1.62 -17.15
C THR A 617 34.22 -2.66 -18.18
N LYS A 618 34.68 -2.20 -19.35
CA LYS A 618 35.31 -3.09 -20.34
C LYS A 618 36.62 -3.73 -19.84
N ARG A 619 37.27 -3.16 -18.82
CA ARG A 619 38.45 -3.76 -18.20
C ARG A 619 37.99 -4.82 -17.18
N PRO A 620 38.68 -5.96 -17.05
CA PRO A 620 38.39 -6.94 -16.02
C PRO A 620 38.42 -6.27 -14.64
N GLN A 621 37.31 -6.36 -13.91
CA GLN A 621 37.15 -5.88 -12.56
C GLN A 621 36.61 -7.03 -11.71
N ARG A 622 37.26 -7.29 -10.58
CA ARG A 622 36.95 -8.40 -9.68
C ARG A 622 37.08 -7.93 -8.24
N THR A 623 35.98 -8.01 -7.50
CA THR A 623 35.92 -7.78 -6.06
C THR A 623 35.57 -9.09 -5.39
N TYR A 624 36.46 -9.57 -4.54
CA TYR A 624 36.26 -10.78 -3.76
C TYR A 624 35.57 -10.45 -2.43
N LEU A 625 34.99 -11.47 -1.79
CA LEU A 625 34.37 -11.30 -0.46
C LEU A 625 35.37 -10.70 0.54
N ALA A 626 36.62 -11.17 0.51
CA ALA A 626 37.71 -10.68 1.36
C ALA A 626 38.06 -9.20 1.14
N ASP A 627 37.85 -8.65 -0.06
CA ASP A 627 38.04 -7.22 -0.31
C ASP A 627 36.97 -6.40 0.42
N LEU A 628 35.72 -6.88 0.42
CA LEU A 628 34.62 -6.24 1.14
C LEU A 628 34.80 -6.34 2.65
N GLU A 629 35.23 -7.49 3.17
CA GLU A 629 35.50 -7.67 4.60
C GLU A 629 36.52 -6.64 5.13
N LYS A 630 37.63 -6.44 4.41
CA LYS A 630 38.66 -5.44 4.76
C LYS A 630 38.13 -4.00 4.74
N ILE A 631 37.28 -3.67 3.77
CA ILE A 631 36.60 -2.36 3.73
C ILE A 631 35.65 -2.22 4.92
N GLY A 632 34.87 -3.26 5.21
CA GLY A 632 33.98 -3.34 6.35
C GLY A 632 34.72 -3.08 7.67
N GLU A 633 35.87 -3.73 7.86
CA GLU A 633 36.74 -3.52 9.02
C GLU A 633 37.27 -2.08 9.12
N ALA A 634 37.58 -1.44 8.00
CA ALA A 634 37.97 -0.02 8.02
C ALA A 634 36.83 0.88 8.51
N PHE A 635 35.58 0.61 8.09
CA PHE A 635 34.40 1.33 8.60
C PHE A 635 34.19 1.10 10.11
N THR A 636 34.40 -0.11 10.62
CA THR A 636 34.19 -0.40 12.05
C THR A 636 35.18 0.34 12.96
N ARG A 637 36.35 0.74 12.45
CA ARG A 637 37.35 1.55 13.19
C ARG A 637 37.01 3.04 13.29
N LEU A 638 36.03 3.55 12.55
CA LEU A 638 35.62 4.96 12.61
C LEU A 638 35.03 5.32 13.98
N PRO A 639 35.18 6.55 14.48
CA PRO A 639 34.53 6.99 15.73
C PRO A 639 33.00 6.81 15.70
N ASN A 640 32.37 6.55 16.86
CA ASN A 640 30.93 6.28 16.97
C ASN A 640 30.04 7.36 16.32
N GLY A 641 30.37 8.64 16.54
CA GLY A 641 29.62 9.75 15.94
C GLY A 641 29.60 9.69 14.42
N VAL A 642 30.75 9.44 13.79
CA VAL A 642 30.86 9.32 12.33
C VAL A 642 30.24 8.03 11.83
N PHE A 643 30.51 6.89 12.49
CA PHE A 643 29.95 5.58 12.12
C PHE A 643 28.41 5.58 12.11
N SER A 644 27.78 6.31 13.03
CA SER A 644 26.31 6.41 13.12
C SER A 644 25.64 6.96 11.87
N LEU A 645 26.37 7.68 11.01
CA LEU A 645 25.85 8.20 9.74
C LEU A 645 25.41 7.09 8.77
N LEU A 646 25.95 5.87 8.92
CA LEU A 646 25.54 4.70 8.13
C LEU A 646 24.10 4.24 8.39
N SER A 647 23.49 4.72 9.49
CA SER A 647 22.11 4.40 9.88
C SER A 647 21.05 5.12 9.05
N ALA A 648 21.44 6.08 8.19
CA ALA A 648 20.52 6.83 7.34
C ALA A 648 19.62 5.90 6.51
N GLN A 649 18.30 6.05 6.64
CA GLN A 649 17.32 5.16 5.99
C GLN A 649 16.63 5.82 4.80
N GLN A 650 16.54 7.14 4.79
CA GLN A 650 15.86 7.90 3.75
C GLN A 650 16.46 9.30 3.60
N ILE A 651 16.25 9.91 2.43
CA ILE A 651 16.57 11.31 2.19
C ILE A 651 15.66 11.88 1.11
N MET A 652 15.29 13.16 1.23
CA MET A 652 14.55 13.89 0.21
C MET A 652 15.52 14.72 -0.63
N VAL A 653 15.51 14.52 -1.94
CA VAL A 653 16.33 15.28 -2.89
C VAL A 653 15.43 15.76 -4.03
N ASN A 654 15.41 17.06 -4.30
CA ASN A 654 14.60 17.67 -5.35
C ASN A 654 13.11 17.27 -5.31
N GLY A 655 12.53 17.15 -4.10
CA GLY A 655 11.13 16.76 -3.92
C GLY A 655 10.84 15.25 -4.05
N HIS A 656 11.87 14.41 -4.24
CA HIS A 656 11.75 12.97 -4.30
C HIS A 656 12.37 12.31 -3.07
N PHE A 657 11.62 11.39 -2.43
CA PHE A 657 12.14 10.56 -1.35
C PHE A 657 12.90 9.35 -1.91
N TYR A 658 14.11 9.15 -1.40
CA TYR A 658 14.91 7.95 -1.59
C TYR A 658 14.91 7.18 -0.28
N HIS A 659 14.77 5.86 -0.36
CA HIS A 659 14.76 4.98 0.82
C HIS A 659 15.75 3.84 0.61
N LYS A 660 16.37 3.38 1.70
CA LYS A 660 17.11 2.12 1.69
C LYS A 660 16.16 0.96 1.40
N ARG A 661 16.61 0.02 0.57
CA ARG A 661 15.79 -1.12 0.14
C ARG A 661 15.81 -2.28 1.13
N SER A 662 16.88 -2.42 1.91
CA SER A 662 16.95 -3.43 2.98
C SER A 662 15.87 -3.17 4.01
N GLN A 663 15.14 -4.21 4.37
CA GLN A 663 14.08 -4.13 5.37
C GLN A 663 14.63 -4.26 6.79
N LEU A 664 15.90 -4.66 6.96
CA LEU A 664 16.54 -4.81 8.27
C LEU A 664 16.66 -3.50 9.06
N PHE A 665 16.60 -2.36 8.38
CA PHE A 665 16.50 -1.06 9.03
C PHE A 665 15.20 -0.89 9.83
N LYS A 666 14.09 -1.46 9.33
CA LYS A 666 12.79 -1.43 10.01
C LYS A 666 12.74 -2.39 11.19
N THR A 667 13.61 -3.39 11.20
CA THR A 667 13.69 -4.37 12.28
C THR A 667 14.68 -3.94 13.37
N GLY A 668 15.54 -2.95 13.14
CA GLY A 668 16.57 -2.52 14.09
C GLY A 668 17.74 -3.51 14.23
N LYS A 669 17.81 -4.54 13.37
CA LYS A 669 18.85 -5.59 13.43
C LYS A 669 20.25 -5.11 13.01
N ILE A 670 20.33 -3.99 12.29
CA ILE A 670 21.59 -3.46 11.76
C ILE A 670 21.77 -1.99 12.16
N ALA A 671 23.01 -1.61 12.43
CA ALA A 671 23.43 -0.23 12.67
C ALA A 671 23.62 0.56 11.37
N GLY A 672 23.82 -0.14 10.24
CA GLY A 672 24.02 0.48 8.94
C GLY A 672 24.14 -0.53 7.81
N SER A 673 24.19 -0.03 6.59
CA SER A 673 24.48 -0.84 5.39
C SER A 673 25.03 0.05 4.28
N LEU A 674 25.88 -0.54 3.44
CA LEU A 674 26.41 0.07 2.22
C LEU A 674 26.43 -0.96 1.10
N PHE A 675 25.93 -0.60 -0.08
CA PHE A 675 25.90 -1.49 -1.23
C PHE A 675 26.82 -0.98 -2.33
N ASN A 676 27.48 -1.90 -3.05
CA ASN A 676 28.39 -1.54 -4.14
C ASN A 676 27.64 -0.82 -5.29
N ASP A 677 26.39 -1.22 -5.54
CA ASP A 677 25.55 -0.66 -6.59
C ASP A 677 24.06 -0.61 -6.20
N TRP A 678 23.20 -0.33 -7.18
CA TRP A 678 21.74 -0.29 -7.01
C TRP A 678 21.08 -1.67 -7.05
N GLN A 679 21.77 -2.69 -7.56
CA GLN A 679 21.27 -4.06 -7.63
C GLN A 679 21.38 -4.74 -6.26
N GLU A 680 22.25 -4.22 -5.39
CA GLU A 680 22.39 -4.63 -3.98
C GLU A 680 22.73 -6.12 -3.84
N GLN A 681 23.38 -6.66 -4.86
CA GLN A 681 23.85 -8.04 -4.90
C GLN A 681 25.20 -8.21 -4.18
N SER A 682 25.87 -7.11 -3.85
CA SER A 682 27.09 -7.11 -3.05
C SER A 682 27.16 -5.86 -2.19
N GLY A 683 27.69 -6.01 -0.98
CA GLY A 683 27.77 -4.91 -0.03
C GLY A 683 28.14 -5.34 1.37
N LEU A 684 27.85 -4.45 2.31
CA LEU A 684 28.20 -4.51 3.71
C LEU A 684 26.95 -4.23 4.54
N PHE A 685 26.71 -5.09 5.52
CA PHE A 685 25.87 -4.79 6.68
C PHE A 685 26.76 -4.46 7.86
N PHE A 686 26.30 -3.54 8.69
CA PHE A 686 27.00 -3.13 9.89
C PHE A 686 26.12 -3.38 11.09
N THR A 687 26.69 -3.99 12.12
CA THR A 687 26.04 -4.17 13.42
C THR A 687 26.92 -3.56 14.49
N GLN A 688 26.33 -3.32 15.66
CA GLN A 688 27.07 -2.82 16.80
C GLN A 688 26.52 -3.46 18.07
N ASP A 689 27.40 -4.15 18.79
CA ASP A 689 27.14 -4.79 20.09
C ASP A 689 28.23 -4.36 21.11
N GLN A 690 28.42 -5.10 22.22
CA GLN A 690 29.50 -4.79 23.19
C GLN A 690 30.89 -5.11 22.69
N GLN A 691 31.05 -6.13 21.85
CA GLN A 691 32.35 -6.54 21.34
C GLN A 691 32.87 -5.53 20.29
N GLY A 692 31.97 -4.68 19.79
CA GLY A 692 32.32 -3.49 19.03
C GLY A 692 31.38 -3.34 17.85
N LYS A 693 31.94 -2.78 16.77
CA LYS A 693 31.25 -2.68 15.49
C LYS A 693 31.69 -3.86 14.64
N HIS A 694 30.73 -4.53 14.03
CA HIS A 694 31.00 -5.64 13.12
C HIS A 694 30.52 -5.27 11.73
N ALA A 695 31.22 -5.79 10.73
CA ALA A 695 30.85 -5.68 9.35
C ALA A 695 30.63 -7.09 8.80
N VAL A 696 29.54 -7.27 8.09
CA VAL A 696 29.20 -8.52 7.40
C VAL A 696 29.15 -8.23 5.91
N ALA A 697 30.03 -8.90 5.16
CA ALA A 697 30.17 -8.72 3.74
C ALA A 697 29.38 -9.79 2.98
N PHE A 698 28.91 -9.44 1.78
CA PHE A 698 28.30 -10.40 0.87
C PHE A 698 28.55 -10.04 -0.59
N ILE A 699 28.54 -11.05 -1.45
CA ILE A 699 28.68 -10.94 -2.90
C ILE A 699 27.74 -11.91 -3.62
N ASN A 700 27.35 -11.55 -4.84
CA ASN A 700 26.52 -12.37 -5.73
C ASN A 700 25.19 -12.80 -5.10
N SER A 701 24.60 -11.94 -4.24
CA SER A 701 23.31 -12.24 -3.64
C SER A 701 22.22 -12.35 -4.72
N PRO A 702 21.42 -13.44 -4.71
CA PRO A 702 20.30 -13.59 -5.64
C PRO A 702 19.20 -12.54 -5.36
N HIS A 703 19.09 -12.11 -4.09
CA HIS A 703 18.25 -11.00 -3.68
C HIS A 703 18.59 -10.45 -2.30
N LEU A 704 18.42 -9.13 -2.14
CA LEU A 704 18.58 -8.47 -0.85
C LEU A 704 17.69 -9.05 0.26
N SER A 705 16.50 -9.58 -0.03
CA SER A 705 15.66 -10.22 1.01
C SER A 705 16.28 -11.51 1.56
N THR A 706 16.97 -12.28 0.71
CA THR A 706 17.69 -13.49 1.13
C THR A 706 18.86 -13.09 2.01
N THR A 707 19.62 -12.06 1.61
CA THR A 707 20.69 -11.53 2.45
C THR A 707 20.16 -10.93 3.74
N ASP A 708 19.02 -10.23 3.71
CA ASP A 708 18.37 -9.66 4.88
C ASP A 708 17.96 -10.78 5.86
N ALA A 709 17.39 -11.89 5.38
CA ALA A 709 17.04 -13.04 6.22
C ALA A 709 18.27 -13.70 6.86
N LEU A 710 19.29 -14.01 6.05
CA LEU A 710 20.53 -14.63 6.56
C LEU A 710 21.28 -13.72 7.52
N MET A 711 21.29 -12.41 7.24
CA MET A 711 21.85 -11.42 8.16
C MET A 711 21.02 -11.32 9.44
N ALA A 712 19.69 -11.39 9.35
CA ALA A 712 18.82 -11.40 10.51
C ALA A 712 19.07 -12.62 11.40
N ASP A 713 19.27 -13.79 10.81
CA ASP A 713 19.57 -15.04 11.51
C ASP A 713 20.96 -14.98 12.15
N TRP A 714 21.96 -14.46 11.44
CA TRP A 714 23.30 -14.25 12.00
C TRP A 714 23.31 -13.23 13.14
N VAL A 715 22.61 -12.10 12.99
CA VAL A 715 22.46 -11.12 14.06
C VAL A 715 21.85 -11.75 15.29
N ASP A 716 20.82 -12.58 15.10
CA ASP A 716 20.16 -13.28 16.19
C ASP A 716 21.07 -14.34 16.82
N ALA A 717 21.90 -15.04 16.03
CA ALA A 717 22.87 -16.04 16.50
C ALA A 717 24.10 -15.42 17.20
N GLN A 718 24.59 -14.26 16.75
CA GLN A 718 25.64 -13.50 17.43
C GLN A 718 25.12 -12.80 18.69
N ALA A 719 23.83 -12.42 18.71
CA ALA A 719 23.22 -11.85 19.88
C ALA A 719 23.19 -12.84 21.06
N ASP A 720 23.19 -14.15 20.81
CA ASP A 720 23.32 -15.19 21.83
C ASP A 720 24.76 -15.33 22.40
N SER A 721 25.78 -14.71 21.78
CA SER A 721 27.19 -14.72 22.25
C SER A 721 27.70 -13.35 22.77
N ALA A 722 27.07 -12.25 22.33
CA ALA A 722 27.26 -10.85 22.69
C ALA A 722 26.62 -10.36 24.00
N GLN A 723 27.24 -10.46 25.18
CA GLN A 723 26.82 -9.70 26.37
C GLN A 723 26.52 -8.24 25.96
N LEU A 724 25.35 -7.71 26.33
CA LEU A 724 24.96 -6.30 26.48
C LEU A 724 23.70 -6.34 27.33
N THR A 725 23.84 -6.90 28.54
CA THR A 725 22.72 -7.03 29.46
C THR A 725 22.28 -5.62 29.81
N PRO A 726 21.01 -5.24 29.58
CA PRO A 726 20.49 -4.01 30.15
C PRO A 726 20.77 -4.01 31.64
N ALA A 727 21.04 -2.84 32.22
CA ALA A 727 21.12 -2.75 33.67
C ALA A 727 19.81 -3.34 34.24
N ASN A 728 19.93 -4.27 35.20
CA ASN A 728 18.77 -4.87 35.81
C ASN A 728 18.57 -4.22 37.17
N THR A 729 17.39 -3.66 37.41
CA THR A 729 16.98 -3.23 38.74
C THR A 729 16.00 -4.25 39.28
N THR A 730 16.38 -4.97 40.33
CA THR A 730 15.47 -5.90 41.01
C THR A 730 14.76 -5.19 42.16
N VAL A 731 13.44 -5.29 42.19
CA VAL A 731 12.57 -4.76 43.24
C VAL A 731 11.89 -5.93 43.93
N ALA A 732 12.11 -6.08 45.24
CA ALA A 732 11.42 -7.08 46.04
C ALA A 732 9.98 -6.61 46.32
N LEU A 733 9.00 -7.46 46.00
CA LEU A 733 7.59 -7.22 46.22
C LEU A 733 7.15 -7.81 47.57
N GLN A 734 6.33 -7.06 48.31
CA GLN A 734 5.74 -7.52 49.57
C GLN A 734 4.48 -8.39 49.36
N THR A 735 3.81 -8.22 48.23
CA THR A 735 2.60 -8.96 47.85
C THR A 735 2.71 -9.42 46.39
N PRO A 736 1.94 -10.43 45.96
CA PRO A 736 2.00 -10.92 44.58
C PRO A 736 1.31 -10.00 43.58
N VAL A 737 0.88 -8.80 43.98
CA VAL A 737 -0.04 -7.96 43.20
C VAL A 737 0.71 -6.85 42.48
N ILE A 738 0.56 -6.82 41.16
CA ILE A 738 1.04 -5.75 40.30
C ILE A 738 -0.16 -5.14 39.58
N ASN A 739 -0.38 -3.83 39.73
CA ASN A 739 -1.44 -3.13 39.00
C ASN A 739 -0.82 -2.31 37.87
N LEU A 740 -1.47 -2.27 36.71
CA LEU A 740 -1.04 -1.49 35.56
C LEU A 740 -2.19 -0.59 35.09
N LEU A 741 -1.95 0.72 35.20
CA LEU A 741 -2.76 1.76 34.57
C LEU A 741 -2.17 2.12 33.20
N ALA A 742 -3.02 2.28 32.19
CA ALA A 742 -2.58 2.58 30.83
C ALA A 742 -2.16 4.07 30.67
N ASP A 743 -2.33 4.60 29.47
CA ASP A 743 -2.07 6.00 29.08
C ASP A 743 -2.60 6.98 30.14
N THR A 744 -1.67 7.73 30.75
CA THR A 744 -1.93 8.63 31.88
C THR A 744 -1.37 10.03 31.61
N TYR A 745 -2.27 11.01 31.61
CA TYR A 745 -2.00 12.43 31.42
C TYR A 745 -3.10 13.30 32.06
N PHE A 746 -2.72 14.22 32.96
CA PHE A 746 -3.66 15.11 33.67
C PHE A 746 -4.27 16.23 32.80
N GLY A 747 -3.73 16.46 31.60
CA GLY A 747 -4.42 17.21 30.56
C GLY A 747 -4.10 18.70 30.49
N GLU A 748 -2.94 19.15 30.95
CA GLU A 748 -2.55 20.57 30.97
C GLU A 748 -2.71 21.27 29.62
N ASP A 749 -2.31 20.64 28.51
CA ASP A 749 -2.50 21.17 27.15
C ASP A 749 -3.98 21.24 26.76
N TYR A 750 -4.73 20.18 27.04
CA TYR A 750 -6.17 20.18 26.78
C TYR A 750 -6.92 21.20 27.64
N THR A 751 -6.44 21.44 28.86
CA THR A 751 -6.96 22.42 29.82
C THR A 751 -6.82 23.81 29.23
N ARG A 752 -5.62 24.21 28.80
CA ARG A 752 -5.39 25.51 28.13
C ARG A 752 -6.28 25.67 26.88
N ARG A 753 -6.43 24.62 26.08
CA ARG A 753 -7.32 24.65 24.90
C ARG A 753 -8.79 24.83 25.27
N ARG A 754 -9.25 24.26 26.39
CA ARG A 754 -10.62 24.43 26.90
C ARG A 754 -10.83 25.83 27.47
N GLU A 755 -9.86 26.38 28.21
CA GLU A 755 -9.88 27.77 28.71
C GLU A 755 -10.07 28.77 27.56
N HIS A 756 -9.26 28.63 26.50
CA HIS A 756 -9.35 29.48 25.31
C HIS A 756 -10.71 29.43 24.61
N ARG A 757 -11.49 28.37 24.85
CA ARG A 757 -12.83 28.15 24.28
C ARG A 757 -13.95 28.45 25.29
N GLY A 758 -13.63 28.90 26.50
CA GLY A 758 -14.61 29.11 27.56
C GLY A 758 -15.34 27.83 27.99
N GLN A 759 -14.68 26.67 27.88
CA GLN A 759 -15.27 25.37 28.22
C GLN A 759 -14.96 24.99 29.67
N PRO A 760 -15.87 24.29 30.36
CA PRO A 760 -15.60 23.77 31.70
C PRO A 760 -14.47 22.74 31.66
N ASP A 761 -13.66 22.73 32.72
CA ASP A 761 -12.47 21.91 32.86
C ASP A 761 -12.32 21.40 34.29
N ALA A 762 -12.07 20.10 34.44
CA ALA A 762 -11.95 19.47 35.76
C ALA A 762 -10.62 19.81 36.47
N LEU A 763 -9.51 19.89 35.74
CA LEU A 763 -8.19 20.12 36.33
C LEU A 763 -8.11 21.51 36.99
N GLN A 764 -8.68 22.53 36.35
CA GLN A 764 -8.79 23.87 36.94
C GLN A 764 -9.74 23.92 38.13
N LYS A 765 -10.90 23.26 38.02
CA LYS A 765 -11.99 23.40 38.99
C LYS A 765 -11.74 22.57 40.26
N TYR A 766 -11.21 21.37 40.11
CA TYR A 766 -11.12 20.37 41.18
C TYR A 766 -9.67 19.88 41.43
N GLY A 767 -8.72 20.25 40.58
CA GLY A 767 -7.31 19.88 40.73
C GLY A 767 -6.97 18.47 40.24
N TYR A 768 -5.72 18.05 40.50
CA TYR A 768 -5.16 16.79 39.99
C TYR A 768 -5.83 15.55 40.60
N GLY A 769 -6.33 15.64 41.83
CA GLY A 769 -6.96 14.51 42.53
C GLY A 769 -8.29 14.06 41.96
N HIS A 770 -8.97 14.91 41.20
CA HIS A 770 -10.31 14.66 40.65
C HIS A 770 -10.38 13.37 39.83
N SER A 771 -9.40 13.14 38.95
CA SER A 771 -9.43 12.01 38.01
C SER A 771 -9.22 10.64 38.68
N PHE A 772 -8.70 10.60 39.91
CA PHE A 772 -8.47 9.36 40.65
C PHE A 772 -9.56 9.05 41.68
N GLU A 773 -10.57 9.90 41.88
CA GLU A 773 -11.55 9.73 42.97
C GLU A 773 -12.22 8.35 42.99
N LYS A 774 -12.51 7.79 41.81
CA LYS A 774 -13.29 6.55 41.68
C LYS A 774 -12.44 5.28 41.58
N ILE A 775 -11.28 5.38 40.93
CA ILE A 775 -10.38 4.24 40.72
C ILE A 775 -9.20 4.21 41.70
N GLY A 776 -8.95 5.29 42.43
CA GLY A 776 -7.75 5.48 43.25
C GLY A 776 -7.58 4.45 44.38
N LYS A 777 -8.68 3.88 44.89
CA LYS A 777 -8.65 2.82 45.91
C LYS A 777 -8.09 1.50 45.39
N PHE A 778 -8.13 1.28 44.08
CA PHE A 778 -7.59 0.08 43.44
C PHE A 778 -6.06 -0.03 43.57
N PHE A 779 -5.39 1.13 43.67
CA PHE A 779 -3.94 1.26 43.80
C PHE A 779 -3.55 1.31 45.28
N SER A 780 -3.53 0.14 45.92
CA SER A 780 -3.16 0.01 47.34
C SER A 780 -1.65 0.20 47.55
N PRO A 781 -1.19 0.69 48.73
CA PRO A 781 0.23 0.81 49.05
C PRO A 781 0.97 -0.52 49.18
N THR A 782 0.26 -1.64 49.26
CA THR A 782 0.84 -2.98 49.35
C THR A 782 1.05 -3.65 47.99
N ALA A 783 0.42 -3.13 46.93
CA ALA A 783 0.58 -3.59 45.56
C ALA A 783 1.65 -2.74 44.87
N TYR A 784 2.29 -3.30 43.83
CA TYR A 784 3.23 -2.55 43.00
C TYR A 784 2.49 -1.92 41.82
N ASN A 785 2.38 -0.60 41.79
CA ASN A 785 1.50 0.11 40.85
C ASN A 785 2.32 0.79 39.73
N LEU A 786 2.04 0.36 38.50
CA LEU A 786 2.68 0.82 37.26
C LEU A 786 1.72 1.73 36.48
N PHE A 787 2.24 2.69 35.71
CA PHE A 787 1.44 3.49 34.79
C PHE A 787 2.20 3.92 33.53
N ASN A 788 1.52 4.15 32.40
CA ASN A 788 2.14 4.78 31.23
C ASN A 788 2.00 6.31 31.32
N PHE A 789 3.11 7.03 31.50
CA PHE A 789 3.09 8.49 31.56
C PHE A 789 3.28 9.08 30.17
N GLU A 790 2.20 9.62 29.60
CA GLU A 790 2.14 10.04 28.19
C GLU A 790 2.24 11.57 28.07
N ALA A 791 3.27 12.14 28.71
CA ALA A 791 3.64 13.54 28.64
C ALA A 791 5.13 13.70 29.01
N VAL A 792 5.63 14.93 28.97
CA VAL A 792 6.98 15.27 29.44
C VAL A 792 6.91 16.48 30.38
N PHE A 793 7.72 16.48 31.44
CA PHE A 793 7.80 17.64 32.31
C PHE A 793 8.55 18.76 31.61
N ALA A 794 7.81 19.79 31.19
CA ALA A 794 8.34 20.90 30.44
C ALA A 794 7.49 22.17 30.64
N GLN A 795 8.05 23.32 30.27
CA GLN A 795 7.34 24.59 30.18
C GLN A 795 7.83 25.34 28.93
N GLY A 796 6.94 26.12 28.31
CA GLY A 796 7.26 26.94 27.15
C GLY A 796 6.91 26.28 25.81
N ALA A 797 7.53 26.77 24.74
CA ALA A 797 7.30 26.29 23.38
C ALA A 797 8.09 25.01 23.10
N SER A 798 7.45 24.04 22.47
CA SER A 798 8.11 22.85 21.98
C SER A 798 8.69 23.09 20.58
N PRO A 799 9.84 22.47 20.24
CA PRO A 799 10.30 22.42 18.84
C PRO A 799 9.28 21.74 17.90
N LEU A 800 8.29 21.03 18.43
CA LEU A 800 7.30 20.26 17.68
C LEU A 800 5.97 20.99 17.47
N ASP A 801 5.74 22.15 18.09
CA ASP A 801 4.43 22.84 18.07
C ASP A 801 3.89 23.14 16.66
N ALA A 802 4.78 23.35 15.69
CA ALA A 802 4.42 23.62 14.30
C ALA A 802 4.24 22.35 13.43
N VAL A 803 4.57 21.17 13.95
CA VAL A 803 4.73 19.94 13.15
C VAL A 803 3.89 18.78 13.71
N LYS A 804 3.81 18.65 15.02
CA LYS A 804 3.03 17.62 15.70
C LYS A 804 1.68 18.21 16.15
N PRO A 805 0.54 17.58 15.84
CA PRO A 805 -0.79 18.14 16.14
C PRO A 805 -1.08 18.25 17.65
N PHE A 806 -0.47 17.37 18.45
CA PHE A 806 -0.60 17.31 19.89
C PHE A 806 0.79 17.17 20.50
N VAL A 807 1.17 18.18 21.28
CA VAL A 807 2.41 18.23 22.05
C VAL A 807 1.98 18.34 23.51
N LEU A 808 2.42 17.41 24.36
CA LEU A 808 1.89 17.26 25.71
C LEU A 808 2.97 17.56 26.76
N ASP A 809 2.87 18.73 27.40
CA ASP A 809 3.59 19.06 28.63
C ASP A 809 2.80 18.65 29.86
N ALA A 810 3.53 18.44 30.95
CA ALA A 810 2.98 18.26 32.28
C ALA A 810 3.74 19.08 33.33
N ARG A 811 3.06 19.45 34.42
CA ARG A 811 3.70 20.12 35.56
C ARG A 811 4.24 19.09 36.55
N ALA A 812 5.55 19.04 36.73
CA ALA A 812 6.24 18.05 37.57
C ALA A 812 5.68 17.94 38.99
N GLN A 813 5.73 19.02 39.78
CA GLN A 813 5.36 18.99 41.21
C GLN A 813 3.94 18.48 41.49
N PRO A 814 2.86 19.05 40.92
CA PRO A 814 1.51 18.56 41.19
C PRO A 814 1.24 17.16 40.63
N THR A 815 1.82 16.83 39.46
CA THR A 815 1.71 15.48 38.87
C THR A 815 2.34 14.43 39.79
N LEU A 816 3.58 14.66 40.22
CA LEU A 816 4.31 13.73 41.09
C LEU A 816 3.66 13.60 42.47
N ALA A 817 3.15 14.70 43.04
CA ALA A 817 2.43 14.66 44.32
C ALA A 817 1.18 13.77 44.23
N GLU A 818 0.42 13.89 43.14
CA GLU A 818 -0.79 13.10 42.94
C GLU A 818 -0.49 11.61 42.68
N LEU A 819 0.53 11.32 41.86
CA LEU A 819 0.96 9.93 41.63
C LEU A 819 1.44 9.26 42.92
N LYS A 820 2.17 9.98 43.79
CA LYS A 820 2.56 9.49 45.12
C LYS A 820 1.37 9.24 46.04
N ARG A 821 0.37 10.11 46.00
CA ARG A 821 -0.87 9.97 46.79
C ARG A 821 -1.60 8.66 46.48
N HIS A 822 -1.46 8.17 45.25
CA HIS A 822 -2.02 6.91 44.77
C HIS A 822 -0.99 5.77 44.67
N HIS A 823 0.14 5.89 45.34
CA HIS A 823 1.14 4.82 45.49
C HIS A 823 1.66 4.26 44.15
N PHE A 824 1.82 5.10 43.13
CA PHE A 824 2.49 4.70 41.89
C PHE A 824 3.99 4.57 42.09
N ASP A 825 4.52 3.39 41.77
CA ASP A 825 5.91 3.01 42.02
C ASP A 825 6.77 3.12 40.76
N LEU A 826 6.17 2.97 39.57
CA LEU A 826 6.92 2.91 38.31
C LEU A 826 6.17 3.57 37.13
N ALA A 827 6.85 4.49 36.45
CA ALA A 827 6.41 5.17 35.23
C ALA A 827 7.02 4.52 33.98
N MET A 828 6.16 4.10 33.05
CA MET A 828 6.52 3.66 31.71
C MET A 828 6.55 4.87 30.78
N LEU A 829 7.68 5.09 30.11
CA LEU A 829 7.97 6.27 29.29
C LEU A 829 8.24 5.94 27.82
N GLY A 830 8.22 4.66 27.45
CA GLY A 830 8.37 4.16 26.10
C GLY A 830 7.14 4.41 25.24
N ASN A 831 6.79 5.67 25.02
CA ASN A 831 5.62 6.10 24.26
C ASN A 831 5.94 7.28 23.32
N ASN A 832 4.93 7.75 22.59
CA ASN A 832 5.02 8.77 21.55
C ASN A 832 5.03 10.22 22.07
N HIS A 833 4.94 10.46 23.38
CA HIS A 833 4.88 11.81 23.98
C HIS A 833 6.04 12.12 24.94
N ALA A 834 6.76 11.11 25.42
CA ALA A 834 7.87 11.28 26.35
C ALA A 834 9.02 12.19 25.84
N ASN A 835 9.17 12.36 24.52
CA ASN A 835 10.20 13.21 23.91
C ASN A 835 9.63 14.46 23.20
N ASP A 836 8.41 14.90 23.54
CA ASP A 836 7.73 16.01 22.87
C ASP A 836 8.45 17.36 22.98
N TYR A 837 9.27 17.54 24.00
CA TYR A 837 10.08 18.74 24.24
C TYR A 837 11.59 18.47 24.06
N GLY A 838 11.92 17.35 23.40
CA GLY A 838 13.27 16.93 23.07
C GLY A 838 14.07 16.32 24.23
N PRO A 839 15.32 15.89 23.95
CA PRO A 839 16.13 15.06 24.86
C PRO A 839 16.43 15.70 26.22
N ALA A 840 16.56 17.02 26.29
CA ALA A 840 16.81 17.73 27.53
C ALA A 840 15.61 17.62 28.49
N ALA A 841 14.40 17.93 28.00
CA ALA A 841 13.19 17.83 28.81
C ALA A 841 12.88 16.39 29.24
N LEU A 842 13.17 15.40 28.38
CA LEU A 842 13.09 14.00 28.75
C LEU A 842 14.09 13.64 29.87
N THR A 843 15.31 14.16 29.82
CA THR A 843 16.32 13.96 30.87
C THR A 843 15.88 14.57 32.20
N ASP A 844 15.34 15.79 32.18
CA ASP A 844 14.75 16.43 33.36
C ASP A 844 13.55 15.65 33.89
N THR A 845 12.75 15.06 33.00
CA THR A 845 11.62 14.20 33.37
C THR A 845 12.07 12.94 34.09
N LEU A 846 13.10 12.25 33.57
CA LEU A 846 13.71 11.09 34.22
C LEU A 846 14.26 11.44 35.61
N ALA A 847 14.96 12.57 35.74
CA ALA A 847 15.47 13.07 37.02
C ALA A 847 14.35 13.38 38.01
N ALA A 848 13.27 14.04 37.56
CA ALA A 848 12.14 14.38 38.43
C ALA A 848 11.39 13.14 38.97
N PHE A 849 11.24 12.08 38.16
CA PHE A 849 10.69 10.81 38.64
C PHE A 849 11.64 10.13 39.63
N HIS A 850 12.94 10.10 39.33
CA HIS A 850 13.95 9.56 40.23
C HIS A 850 13.95 10.28 41.60
N ASP A 851 13.96 11.62 41.61
CA ASP A 851 13.93 12.42 42.84
C ASP A 851 12.61 12.28 43.61
N ALA A 852 11.54 11.94 42.89
CA ALA A 852 10.28 11.56 43.50
C ALA A 852 10.29 10.14 44.08
N GLY A 853 11.30 9.30 43.79
CA GLY A 853 11.30 7.89 44.21
C GLY A 853 10.34 7.03 43.40
N ILE A 854 9.99 7.45 42.18
CA ILE A 854 9.19 6.67 41.23
C ILE A 854 10.16 6.13 40.17
N ALA A 855 10.23 4.81 40.02
CA ALA A 855 11.08 4.17 39.04
C ALA A 855 10.63 4.47 37.60
N THR A 856 11.53 4.34 36.63
CA THR A 856 11.22 4.57 35.21
C THR A 856 11.71 3.43 34.33
N VAL A 857 10.97 3.16 33.24
CA VAL A 857 11.35 2.18 32.21
C VAL A 857 10.92 2.68 30.82
N GLY A 858 11.61 2.23 29.77
CA GLY A 858 11.27 2.52 28.37
C GLY A 858 11.74 3.86 27.83
N ALA A 859 12.45 4.66 28.63
CA ALA A 859 13.18 5.84 28.19
C ALA A 859 14.44 6.03 29.07
N GLY A 860 15.45 6.70 28.53
CA GLY A 860 16.72 6.87 29.23
C GLY A 860 17.59 7.96 28.61
N VAL A 861 18.69 8.28 29.29
CA VAL A 861 19.67 9.30 28.85
C VAL A 861 20.51 8.85 27.65
N ASP A 862 20.51 7.54 27.39
CA ASP A 862 21.06 6.90 26.20
C ASP A 862 20.31 5.59 25.89
N ARG A 863 20.73 4.89 24.83
CA ARG A 863 20.11 3.62 24.40
C ARG A 863 20.22 2.50 25.43
N THR A 864 21.30 2.45 26.21
CA THR A 864 21.49 1.40 27.21
C THR A 864 20.52 1.61 28.36
N ASP A 865 20.41 2.85 28.83
CA ASP A 865 19.49 3.25 29.89
C ASP A 865 18.02 3.11 29.46
N ALA A 866 17.68 3.52 28.23
CA ALA A 866 16.31 3.42 27.73
C ALA A 866 15.80 1.97 27.64
N ARG A 867 16.70 1.02 27.42
CA ARG A 867 16.42 -0.42 27.33
C ARG A 867 16.54 -1.17 28.67
N ARG A 868 16.78 -0.45 29.77
CA ARG A 868 16.89 -1.00 31.13
C ARG A 868 15.68 -1.88 31.45
N VAL A 869 15.93 -2.99 32.14
CA VAL A 869 14.88 -3.91 32.60
C VAL A 869 14.64 -3.69 34.09
N VAL A 870 13.38 -3.66 34.48
CA VAL A 870 12.99 -3.72 35.88
C VAL A 870 12.48 -5.12 36.17
N THR A 871 13.12 -5.82 37.10
CA THR A 871 12.69 -7.14 37.58
C THR A 871 11.93 -6.97 38.88
N LEU A 872 10.70 -7.44 38.94
CA LEU A 872 9.90 -7.51 40.15
C LEU A 872 9.99 -8.93 40.71
N ASP A 873 10.40 -9.09 41.96
CA ASP A 873 10.61 -10.40 42.59
C ASP A 873 9.63 -10.58 43.75
N TYR A 874 8.77 -11.59 43.68
CA TYR A 874 7.89 -12.01 44.76
C TYR A 874 8.19 -13.46 45.12
N ASP A 875 8.75 -13.70 46.32
CA ASP A 875 9.07 -15.05 46.81
C ASP A 875 9.89 -15.88 45.79
N GLY A 876 10.86 -15.24 45.12
CA GLY A 876 11.68 -15.86 44.08
C GLY A 876 11.02 -16.01 42.71
N GLN A 877 9.73 -15.67 42.57
CA GLN A 877 9.06 -15.55 41.28
C GLN A 877 9.34 -14.17 40.66
N GLN A 878 10.07 -14.16 39.55
CA GLN A 878 10.52 -12.95 38.90
C GLN A 878 9.61 -12.55 37.74
N VAL A 879 9.37 -11.24 37.59
CA VAL A 879 8.71 -10.61 36.45
C VAL A 879 9.60 -9.53 35.86
N ALA A 880 10.09 -9.74 34.65
CA ALA A 880 10.86 -8.77 33.89
C ALA A 880 9.94 -7.85 33.10
N LEU A 881 9.98 -6.56 33.39
CA LEU A 881 9.21 -5.54 32.71
C LEU A 881 10.04 -4.87 31.62
N PHE A 882 9.59 -5.02 30.37
CA PHE A 882 10.08 -4.28 29.21
C PHE A 882 9.02 -3.27 28.76
N ASN A 883 9.45 -2.10 28.30
CA ASN A 883 8.56 -1.09 27.76
C ASN A 883 9.18 -0.40 26.54
N GLY A 884 8.37 -0.12 25.53
CA GLY A 884 8.85 0.57 24.34
C GLY A 884 7.74 1.05 23.42
N TYR A 885 8.15 1.92 22.49
CA TYR A 885 7.31 2.50 21.46
C TYR A 885 7.56 1.82 20.11
N TRP A 886 6.53 1.48 19.34
CA TRP A 886 6.72 0.91 18.01
C TRP A 886 7.37 1.90 17.04
N TYR A 887 8.20 1.42 16.11
CA TYR A 887 8.89 2.30 15.18
C TYR A 887 7.94 3.10 14.28
N ARG A 888 8.18 4.41 14.19
CA ARG A 888 7.48 5.35 13.30
C ARG A 888 8.50 6.21 12.56
N ASN A 889 8.43 6.15 11.23
CA ASN A 889 9.32 6.89 10.33
C ASN A 889 9.30 8.42 10.60
N PRO A 890 8.14 9.10 10.76
CA PRO A 890 8.13 10.52 11.13
C PRO A 890 8.71 10.78 12.52
N ALA A 891 8.50 9.90 13.49
CA ALA A 891 9.03 10.06 14.85
C ALA A 891 10.56 10.01 14.87
N GLU A 892 11.15 9.09 14.11
CA GLU A 892 12.61 9.01 13.97
C GLU A 892 13.17 10.21 13.21
N ASN A 893 12.71 10.43 11.97
CA ASN A 893 13.40 11.32 11.04
C ASN A 893 13.06 12.80 11.18
N LEU A 894 11.98 13.14 11.88
CA LEU A 894 11.61 14.54 12.12
C LEU A 894 11.86 14.97 13.57
N PHE A 895 11.85 14.04 14.53
CA PHE A 895 11.73 14.36 15.96
C PHE A 895 12.77 13.66 16.84
N ASP A 896 13.70 12.87 16.27
CA ASP A 896 14.78 12.21 17.01
C ASP A 896 14.32 11.38 18.23
N PHE A 897 13.13 10.78 18.14
CA PHE A 897 12.39 10.27 19.30
C PHE A 897 13.06 9.11 20.04
N TYR A 898 13.78 8.24 19.33
CA TYR A 898 14.34 7.01 19.90
C TYR A 898 15.74 7.24 20.45
N ALA A 899 16.03 6.57 21.57
CA ALA A 899 17.33 6.63 22.21
C ALA A 899 18.47 6.16 21.27
N ARG A 900 19.63 6.80 21.41
CA ARG A 900 20.86 6.45 20.69
C ARG A 900 22.00 6.26 21.68
N ALA A 901 23.15 5.78 21.22
CA ALA A 901 24.29 5.48 22.09
C ALA A 901 24.76 6.67 22.94
N ASN A 902 24.45 7.92 22.54
CA ASN A 902 24.85 9.15 23.20
C ASN A 902 23.71 10.20 23.23
N ARG A 903 22.45 9.77 23.16
CA ARG A 903 21.30 10.68 23.12
C ARG A 903 20.12 10.08 23.85
N ALA A 904 19.49 10.89 24.69
CA ALA A 904 18.29 10.52 25.38
C ALA A 904 17.14 10.27 24.41
N GLY A 905 16.23 9.37 24.78
CA GLY A 905 15.06 9.04 23.98
C GLY A 905 14.35 7.82 24.53
N VAL A 906 13.36 7.34 23.78
CA VAL A 906 12.57 6.16 24.15
C VAL A 906 13.14 4.86 23.59
N ALA A 907 12.89 3.75 24.27
CA ALA A 907 13.13 2.41 23.73
C ALA A 907 12.16 2.10 22.59
N CYS A 908 12.65 1.36 21.60
CA CYS A 908 11.87 0.95 20.44
C CYS A 908 11.44 -0.51 20.60
N LEU A 909 10.22 -0.85 20.18
CA LEU A 909 9.76 -2.25 20.07
C LEU A 909 10.35 -2.92 18.82
N ASP A 910 11.67 -2.89 18.68
CA ASP A 910 12.43 -3.42 17.56
C ASP A 910 13.09 -4.77 17.92
N THR A 911 14.02 -5.24 17.08
CA THR A 911 14.73 -6.49 17.35
C THR A 911 15.72 -6.36 18.50
N LEU A 912 16.24 -5.17 18.79
CA LEU A 912 17.10 -4.98 19.95
C LEU A 912 16.33 -5.29 21.24
N MET A 913 15.07 -4.87 21.33
CA MET A 913 14.19 -5.28 22.44
C MET A 913 13.95 -6.79 22.47
N ALA A 914 13.67 -7.40 21.31
CA ALA A 914 13.48 -8.85 21.22
C ALA A 914 14.74 -9.62 21.67
N GLN A 915 15.93 -9.14 21.35
CA GLN A 915 17.18 -9.73 21.82
C GLN A 915 17.35 -9.59 23.33
N ASP A 916 17.01 -8.44 23.91
CA ASP A 916 17.09 -8.26 25.37
C ASP A 916 16.14 -9.21 26.10
N ILE A 917 14.93 -9.38 25.58
CA ILE A 917 13.95 -10.35 26.10
C ILE A 917 14.52 -11.77 26.04
N ARG A 918 15.06 -12.19 24.89
CA ARG A 918 15.64 -13.52 24.71
C ARG A 918 16.78 -13.79 25.68
N ARG A 919 17.72 -12.85 25.79
CA ARG A 919 18.86 -12.96 26.71
C ARG A 919 18.40 -13.00 28.16
N TYR A 920 17.46 -12.14 28.53
CA TYR A 920 16.91 -12.12 29.87
C TYR A 920 16.26 -13.47 30.21
N LYS A 921 15.43 -14.00 29.29
CA LYS A 921 14.74 -15.27 29.46
C LYS A 921 15.70 -16.46 29.51
N GLN A 922 16.78 -16.44 28.72
CA GLN A 922 17.84 -17.45 28.79
C GLN A 922 18.58 -17.41 30.13
N ALA A 923 18.90 -16.22 30.65
CA ALA A 923 19.56 -16.04 31.94
C ALA A 923 18.64 -16.34 33.14
N HIS A 924 17.33 -16.15 32.98
CA HIS A 924 16.32 -16.36 34.01
C HIS A 924 15.16 -17.21 33.44
N PRO A 925 15.35 -18.52 33.21
CA PRO A 925 14.35 -19.36 32.53
C PRO A 925 12.99 -19.42 33.22
N SER A 926 12.96 -19.25 34.55
CA SER A 926 11.76 -19.24 35.38
C SER A 926 11.08 -17.87 35.48
N ALA A 927 11.74 -16.79 35.05
CA ALA A 927 11.17 -15.45 35.10
C ALA A 927 10.08 -15.27 34.05
N LEU A 928 9.02 -14.57 34.41
CA LEU A 928 7.98 -14.13 33.50
C LEU A 928 8.42 -12.84 32.82
N VAL A 929 8.26 -12.74 31.51
CA VAL A 929 8.56 -11.53 30.74
C VAL A 929 7.25 -10.83 30.38
N LEU A 930 7.07 -9.64 30.93
CA LEU A 930 5.96 -8.74 30.64
C LEU A 930 6.44 -7.60 29.73
N VAL A 931 5.82 -7.46 28.56
CA VAL A 931 6.10 -6.34 27.64
C VAL A 931 4.93 -5.37 27.61
N SER A 932 5.19 -4.13 27.99
CA SER A 932 4.28 -3.00 27.83
C SER A 932 4.55 -2.27 26.51
N ALA A 933 3.63 -2.36 25.57
CA ALA A 933 3.84 -1.93 24.19
C ALA A 933 2.98 -0.72 23.81
N HIS A 934 3.60 0.45 23.61
CA HIS A 934 2.90 1.61 23.06
C HIS A 934 2.92 1.54 21.52
N TRP A 935 1.76 1.37 20.89
CA TRP A 935 1.67 1.13 19.44
C TRP A 935 0.28 1.40 18.85
N GLY A 936 0.11 1.14 17.55
CA GLY A 936 -1.18 1.27 16.88
C GLY A 936 -1.53 2.72 16.52
N THR A 937 -2.81 2.96 16.23
CA THR A 937 -3.29 4.26 15.73
C THR A 937 -4.55 4.66 16.47
N ASP A 938 -4.71 5.94 16.78
CA ASP A 938 -5.83 6.52 17.51
C ASP A 938 -7.19 5.98 17.03
N TYR A 939 -7.89 5.33 17.94
CA TYR A 939 -9.20 4.70 17.80
C TYR A 939 -9.31 3.63 16.69
N GLY A 940 -8.19 3.22 16.09
CA GLY A 940 -8.15 2.23 15.02
C GLY A 940 -8.15 0.79 15.52
N ASP A 941 -8.45 -0.15 14.62
CA ASP A 941 -8.31 -1.59 14.88
C ASP A 941 -6.84 -2.04 14.82
N VAL A 942 -6.59 -3.26 15.28
CA VAL A 942 -5.25 -3.88 15.33
C VAL A 942 -4.60 -3.85 13.96
N LYS A 943 -3.41 -3.27 13.86
CA LYS A 943 -2.64 -3.19 12.61
C LYS A 943 -1.80 -4.45 12.37
N PRO A 944 -1.52 -4.83 11.12
CA PRO A 944 -0.59 -5.91 10.80
C PRO A 944 0.77 -5.77 11.52
N ALA A 945 1.32 -4.55 11.56
CA ALA A 945 2.57 -4.26 12.26
C ALA A 945 2.51 -4.50 13.78
N GLN A 946 1.35 -4.31 14.42
CA GLN A 946 1.18 -4.68 15.84
C GLN A 946 1.26 -6.20 16.00
N ARG A 947 0.60 -6.97 15.12
CA ARG A 947 0.63 -8.44 15.14
C ARG A 947 2.04 -8.99 14.92
N GLU A 948 2.73 -8.49 13.90
CA GLU A 948 4.11 -8.88 13.58
C GLU A 948 5.06 -8.60 14.76
N THR A 949 4.94 -7.41 15.37
CA THR A 949 5.74 -7.06 16.55
C THR A 949 5.42 -7.96 17.73
N ALA A 950 4.15 -8.26 17.99
CA ALA A 950 3.74 -9.17 19.06
C ALA A 950 4.30 -10.59 18.84
N HIS A 951 4.20 -11.13 17.63
CA HIS A 951 4.78 -12.44 17.30
C HIS A 951 6.29 -12.47 17.56
N ARG A 952 7.03 -11.45 17.14
CA ARG A 952 8.48 -11.35 17.36
C ARG A 952 8.83 -11.32 18.85
N LEU A 953 8.10 -10.55 19.66
CA LEU A 953 8.36 -10.44 21.09
C LEU A 953 8.03 -11.74 21.84
N VAL A 954 6.93 -12.42 21.49
CA VAL A 954 6.60 -13.73 22.06
C VAL A 954 7.63 -14.79 21.66
N GLN A 955 8.04 -14.83 20.39
CA GLN A 955 9.12 -15.73 19.93
C GLN A 955 10.45 -15.48 20.65
N ALA A 956 10.70 -14.23 21.08
CA ALA A 956 11.86 -13.91 21.89
C ALA A 956 11.75 -14.39 23.33
N GLY A 957 10.57 -14.72 23.84
CA GLY A 957 10.35 -15.18 25.21
C GLY A 957 9.44 -14.28 26.04
N ALA A 958 8.70 -13.34 25.43
CA ALA A 958 7.64 -12.61 26.13
C ALA A 958 6.50 -13.57 26.52
N ASP A 959 6.18 -13.63 27.81
CA ASP A 959 5.08 -14.44 28.33
C ASP A 959 3.75 -13.66 28.33
N ILE A 960 3.82 -12.32 28.45
CA ILE A 960 2.64 -11.44 28.47
C ILE A 960 2.94 -10.18 27.67
N ILE A 961 2.01 -9.75 26.82
CA ILE A 961 2.08 -8.44 26.15
C ILE A 961 0.82 -7.63 26.46
N ILE A 962 1.02 -6.42 27.00
CA ILE A 962 -0.04 -5.46 27.28
C ILE A 962 0.21 -4.21 26.45
N GLY A 963 -0.65 -3.95 25.47
CA GLY A 963 -0.58 -2.80 24.58
C GLY A 963 -1.38 -1.59 25.06
N HIS A 964 -1.00 -0.40 24.60
CA HIS A 964 -1.71 0.88 24.76
C HIS A 964 -1.32 1.85 23.62
N GLY A 965 -1.89 3.07 23.57
CA GLY A 965 -1.70 4.04 22.48
C GLY A 965 -2.89 4.27 21.53
N PRO A 966 -3.70 3.26 21.13
CA PRO A 966 -4.89 3.49 20.29
C PRO A 966 -6.04 4.22 21.00
N HIS A 967 -5.93 4.52 22.30
CA HIS A 967 -6.99 5.15 23.10
C HIS A 967 -8.35 4.42 23.11
N ARG A 968 -8.36 3.10 22.84
CA ARG A 968 -9.53 2.22 22.92
C ARG A 968 -9.12 0.79 23.27
N LEU A 969 -10.06 0.00 23.78
CA LEU A 969 -9.87 -1.45 23.85
C LEU A 969 -9.68 -2.07 22.45
N GLN A 970 -8.70 -2.97 22.35
CA GLN A 970 -8.50 -3.85 21.21
C GLN A 970 -8.54 -5.33 21.68
N PRO A 971 -8.74 -6.30 20.75
CA PRO A 971 -8.90 -7.70 21.11
C PRO A 971 -7.76 -8.30 21.94
N ILE A 972 -8.12 -9.29 22.75
CA ILE A 972 -7.20 -10.14 23.49
C ILE A 972 -7.03 -11.44 22.70
N THR A 973 -5.79 -11.81 22.38
CA THR A 973 -5.47 -13.02 21.62
C THR A 973 -4.33 -13.78 22.27
N TYR A 974 -4.15 -15.05 21.90
CA TYR A 974 -2.97 -15.82 22.29
C TYR A 974 -2.03 -16.00 21.10
N ILE A 975 -0.73 -15.85 21.36
CA ILE A 975 0.33 -16.31 20.45
C ILE A 975 1.07 -17.43 21.19
N GLY A 976 0.85 -18.67 20.76
CA GLY A 976 1.24 -19.82 21.58
C GLY A 976 0.51 -19.81 22.93
N ALA A 977 1.25 -19.81 24.03
CA ALA A 977 0.69 -19.71 25.39
C ALA A 977 0.62 -18.26 25.92
N ALA A 978 1.22 -17.28 25.24
CA ALA A 978 1.31 -15.91 25.73
C ALA A 978 0.04 -15.10 25.41
N PRO A 979 -0.66 -14.52 26.40
CA PRO A 979 -1.73 -13.57 26.15
C PRO A 979 -1.17 -12.24 25.62
N VAL A 980 -1.81 -11.74 24.56
CA VAL A 980 -1.54 -10.46 23.93
C VAL A 980 -2.81 -9.61 23.98
N LEU A 981 -2.80 -8.62 24.87
CA LEU A 981 -3.84 -7.60 24.96
C LEU A 981 -3.41 -6.45 24.05
N TYR A 982 -3.91 -6.38 22.81
CA TYR A 982 -3.39 -5.41 21.83
C TYR A 982 -3.57 -3.95 22.25
N SER A 983 -4.62 -3.65 23.03
CA SER A 983 -4.75 -2.36 23.68
C SER A 983 -5.70 -2.43 24.86
N ILE A 984 -5.31 -1.87 26.00
CA ILE A 984 -6.15 -1.66 27.17
C ILE A 984 -6.74 -0.23 27.24
N GLY A 985 -6.55 0.61 26.22
CA GLY A 985 -7.10 1.96 26.15
C GLY A 985 -6.43 2.96 27.10
N ASN A 986 -7.19 3.97 27.54
CA ASN A 986 -6.70 5.04 28.42
C ASN A 986 -6.90 4.72 29.90
N GLY A 987 -5.96 5.16 30.74
CA GLY A 987 -6.14 5.24 32.19
C GLY A 987 -6.76 6.57 32.59
N VAL A 988 -5.98 7.38 33.32
CA VAL A 988 -6.33 8.78 33.63
C VAL A 988 -5.79 9.67 32.51
N PHE A 989 -6.57 9.92 31.46
CA PHE A 989 -6.12 10.69 30.30
C PHE A 989 -7.08 11.82 29.98
N ASN A 990 -6.78 13.06 30.38
CA ASN A 990 -7.75 14.15 30.44
C ASN A 990 -8.02 14.89 29.10
N ASN A 991 -8.09 14.13 28.01
CA ASN A 991 -8.62 14.61 26.73
C ASN A 991 -10.16 14.50 26.69
N ASN A 992 -10.80 15.00 25.63
CA ASN A 992 -12.26 14.87 25.49
C ASN A 992 -12.74 13.49 24.99
N GLY A 993 -11.82 12.65 24.51
CA GLY A 993 -12.12 11.45 23.73
C GLY A 993 -12.70 11.72 22.34
N GLU A 994 -12.51 10.78 21.41
CA GLU A 994 -13.16 10.78 20.09
C GLU A 994 -14.18 9.63 19.92
N PHE A 995 -14.55 8.92 21.00
CA PHE A 995 -15.39 7.71 20.95
C PHE A 995 -16.66 7.85 20.09
N LYS A 996 -17.50 8.87 20.38
CA LYS A 996 -18.72 9.16 19.60
C LYS A 996 -18.43 9.57 18.16
N LYS A 997 -17.35 10.31 17.91
CA LYS A 997 -16.97 10.80 16.57
C LYS A 997 -16.50 9.65 15.67
N ARG A 998 -15.89 8.63 16.27
CA ARG A 998 -15.28 7.48 15.59
C ARG A 998 -16.17 6.23 15.62
N ASP A 999 -17.32 6.30 16.29
CA ASP A 999 -18.25 5.18 16.49
C ASP A 999 -17.57 3.95 17.13
N VAL A 1000 -16.84 4.20 18.23
CA VAL A 1000 -16.13 3.15 18.98
C VAL A 1000 -16.58 3.12 20.43
N PRO A 1001 -16.69 1.94 21.06
CA PRO A 1001 -17.11 1.82 22.46
C PRO A 1001 -16.21 2.61 23.41
N PRO A 1002 -16.77 3.35 24.39
CA PRO A 1002 -16.05 4.25 25.29
C PRO A 1002 -15.41 3.53 26.48
N TYR A 1003 -14.72 2.43 26.22
CA TYR A 1003 -14.16 1.57 27.25
C TYR A 1003 -12.64 1.53 27.17
N ALA A 1004 -12.03 1.36 28.34
CA ALA A 1004 -10.63 1.04 28.56
C ALA A 1004 -10.55 0.00 29.69
N ALA A 1005 -9.36 -0.32 30.19
CA ALA A 1005 -9.20 -1.25 31.30
C ALA A 1005 -7.98 -0.95 32.16
N ILE A 1006 -8.10 -1.31 33.43
CA ILE A 1006 -6.99 -1.44 34.37
C ILE A 1006 -6.64 -2.93 34.47
N VAL A 1007 -5.35 -3.27 34.51
CA VAL A 1007 -4.90 -4.66 34.62
C VAL A 1007 -4.32 -4.92 36.00
N ARG A 1008 -4.71 -6.03 36.63
CA ARG A 1008 -4.07 -6.55 37.86
C ARG A 1008 -3.46 -7.91 37.59
N LEU A 1009 -2.16 -8.02 37.78
CA LEU A 1009 -1.42 -9.28 37.78
C LEU A 1009 -1.34 -9.82 39.20
N ASN A 1010 -1.68 -11.10 39.39
CA ASN A 1010 -1.45 -11.82 40.64
C ASN A 1010 -0.46 -12.97 40.36
N LEU A 1011 0.75 -12.84 40.91
CA LEU A 1011 1.85 -13.78 40.67
C LEU A 1011 1.62 -15.14 41.33
N ALA A 1012 1.07 -15.15 42.55
CA ALA A 1012 0.78 -16.38 43.29
C ALA A 1012 -0.30 -17.23 42.60
N GLU A 1013 -1.28 -16.58 41.97
CA GLU A 1013 -2.36 -17.26 41.24
C GLU A 1013 -2.05 -17.50 39.76
N ARG A 1014 -0.99 -16.87 39.23
CA ARG A 1014 -0.66 -16.81 37.81
C ARG A 1014 -1.85 -16.37 36.93
N ARG A 1015 -2.51 -15.30 37.37
CA ARG A 1015 -3.70 -14.76 36.72
C ARG A 1015 -3.58 -13.28 36.48
N LEU A 1016 -4.02 -12.87 35.29
CA LEU A 1016 -4.22 -11.50 34.90
C LEU A 1016 -5.71 -11.20 34.99
N TYR A 1017 -6.06 -10.16 35.73
CA TYR A 1017 -7.40 -9.64 35.85
C TYR A 1017 -7.54 -8.37 35.01
N TRP A 1018 -8.33 -8.46 33.95
CA TRP A 1018 -8.64 -7.33 33.08
C TRP A 1018 -9.93 -6.67 33.56
N CYS A 1019 -9.82 -5.47 34.12
CA CYS A 1019 -10.87 -4.76 34.84
C CYS A 1019 -11.34 -3.55 34.01
N PRO A 1020 -12.45 -3.63 33.26
CA PRO A 1020 -12.85 -2.56 32.37
C PRO A 1020 -13.27 -1.30 33.12
N ILE A 1021 -12.94 -0.15 32.53
CA ILE A 1021 -13.35 1.17 33.00
C ILE A 1021 -14.05 1.95 31.89
N TYR A 1022 -14.95 2.85 32.29
CA TYR A 1022 -15.63 3.77 31.40
C TYR A 1022 -14.75 5.00 31.15
N ALA A 1023 -14.40 5.24 29.89
CA ALA A 1023 -13.37 6.20 29.48
C ALA A 1023 -13.91 7.42 28.70
N ASP A 1024 -15.23 7.58 28.52
CA ASP A 1024 -15.80 8.80 27.93
C ASP A 1024 -15.74 9.96 28.93
N ASN A 1025 -14.63 10.68 28.87
CA ASN A 1025 -14.32 11.83 29.71
C ASN A 1025 -15.35 12.96 29.69
N ARG A 1026 -16.14 13.11 28.61
CA ARG A 1026 -17.21 14.12 28.57
C ARG A 1026 -18.40 13.73 29.44
N ARG A 1027 -18.62 12.43 29.62
CA ARG A 1027 -19.69 11.89 30.46
C ARG A 1027 -19.26 11.71 31.90
N THR A 1028 -18.04 11.25 32.12
CA THR A 1028 -17.48 11.08 33.47
C THR A 1028 -16.96 12.37 34.08
N PHE A 1029 -16.90 13.44 33.29
CA PHE A 1029 -16.21 14.67 33.65
C PHE A 1029 -14.76 14.39 34.07
N TRP A 1030 -14.05 13.56 33.30
CA TRP A 1030 -12.65 13.14 33.51
C TRP A 1030 -12.39 12.34 34.79
N GLN A 1031 -13.40 11.59 35.25
CA GLN A 1031 -13.28 10.61 36.34
C GLN A 1031 -13.54 9.19 35.81
N PRO A 1032 -12.52 8.48 35.27
CA PRO A 1032 -12.70 7.09 34.90
C PRO A 1032 -13.27 6.29 36.08
N ASP A 1033 -14.17 5.34 35.77
CA ASP A 1033 -14.89 4.53 36.76
C ASP A 1033 -14.95 3.08 36.29
N PHE A 1034 -15.01 2.13 37.20
CA PHE A 1034 -15.26 0.74 36.83
C PHE A 1034 -16.64 0.62 36.19
N VAL A 1035 -16.74 -0.21 35.16
CA VAL A 1035 -17.99 -0.38 34.42
C VAL A 1035 -19.07 -1.04 35.29
N SER A 1036 -20.34 -0.75 34.99
CA SER A 1036 -21.46 -1.44 35.62
C SER A 1036 -21.50 -2.93 35.23
N ALA A 1037 -22.25 -3.75 35.96
CA ALA A 1037 -22.42 -5.17 35.61
C ALA A 1037 -23.04 -5.35 34.21
N ASP A 1038 -23.94 -4.45 33.81
CA ASP A 1038 -24.58 -4.47 32.49
C ASP A 1038 -23.59 -4.11 31.37
N ASP A 1039 -22.79 -3.05 31.58
CA ASP A 1039 -21.73 -2.67 30.64
C ASP A 1039 -20.67 -3.77 30.53
N PHE A 1040 -20.29 -4.39 31.64
CA PHE A 1040 -19.36 -5.53 31.66
C PHE A 1040 -19.89 -6.71 30.84
N ALA A 1041 -21.17 -7.07 31.02
CA ALA A 1041 -21.80 -8.13 30.25
C ALA A 1041 -21.78 -7.83 28.74
N GLN A 1042 -22.02 -6.57 28.34
CA GLN A 1042 -21.93 -6.15 26.93
C GLN A 1042 -20.51 -6.25 26.38
N ILE A 1043 -19.51 -5.81 27.14
CA ILE A 1043 -18.10 -5.87 26.75
C ILE A 1043 -17.67 -7.31 26.50
N VAL A 1044 -18.02 -8.23 27.41
CA VAL A 1044 -17.67 -9.65 27.34
C VAL A 1044 -18.47 -10.43 26.28
N ALA A 1045 -19.67 -9.97 25.91
CA ALA A 1045 -20.50 -10.61 24.89
C ALA A 1045 -20.00 -10.42 23.43
N THR A 1046 -19.00 -9.57 23.20
CA THR A 1046 -18.43 -9.29 21.88
C THR A 1046 -17.51 -10.43 21.42
N ASP A 1047 -17.69 -10.96 20.20
CA ASP A 1047 -16.98 -12.12 19.61
C ASP A 1047 -15.47 -12.22 19.93
N GLY A 1048 -15.12 -12.93 20.99
CA GLY A 1048 -13.76 -13.17 21.49
C GLY A 1048 -13.63 -14.49 22.26
N PRO A 1049 -12.43 -14.87 22.73
CA PRO A 1049 -12.24 -16.09 23.52
C PRO A 1049 -13.13 -16.05 24.78
N LYS A 1050 -13.78 -17.17 25.11
CA LYS A 1050 -14.60 -17.28 26.31
C LYS A 1050 -13.71 -17.38 27.55
N PHE A 1051 -13.40 -16.23 28.15
CA PHE A 1051 -12.66 -16.16 29.41
C PHE A 1051 -13.58 -16.34 30.61
N ALA A 1052 -13.04 -16.84 31.72
CA ALA A 1052 -13.75 -16.82 33.01
C ALA A 1052 -13.88 -15.37 33.50
N THR A 1053 -14.94 -15.08 34.25
CA THR A 1053 -15.16 -13.77 34.89
C THR A 1053 -15.23 -13.92 36.39
N THR A 1054 -14.87 -12.87 37.13
CA THR A 1054 -14.93 -12.82 38.59
C THR A 1054 -15.29 -11.42 39.07
N GLN A 1055 -15.63 -11.30 40.34
CA GLN A 1055 -15.61 -10.04 41.07
C GLN A 1055 -14.32 -9.96 41.88
N LEU A 1056 -13.55 -8.89 41.67
CA LEU A 1056 -12.46 -8.49 42.54
C LEU A 1056 -12.99 -7.50 43.55
N GLU A 1057 -12.54 -7.62 44.81
CA GLU A 1057 -13.13 -6.85 45.91
C GLU A 1057 -14.67 -7.04 45.91
N ASP A 1058 -15.45 -6.32 46.72
CA ASP A 1058 -16.90 -6.57 46.79
C ASP A 1058 -17.69 -6.01 45.58
N SER A 1059 -17.05 -5.55 44.49
CA SER A 1059 -17.75 -4.87 43.38
C SER A 1059 -17.07 -4.71 42.01
N ILE A 1060 -15.81 -5.12 41.79
CA ILE A 1060 -15.10 -4.86 40.52
C ILE A 1060 -15.18 -6.07 39.59
N SER A 1061 -15.92 -5.93 38.50
CA SER A 1061 -16.04 -6.99 37.48
C SER A 1061 -14.74 -7.13 36.68
N ALA A 1062 -14.20 -8.35 36.61
CA ALA A 1062 -12.95 -8.62 35.91
C ALA A 1062 -13.03 -9.88 35.03
N VAL A 1063 -12.33 -9.85 33.90
CA VAL A 1063 -12.05 -11.03 33.09
C VAL A 1063 -10.75 -11.66 33.57
N VAL A 1064 -10.76 -12.98 33.78
CA VAL A 1064 -9.63 -13.76 34.27
C VAL A 1064 -8.88 -14.39 33.10
N ILE A 1065 -7.62 -14.00 32.93
CA ILE A 1065 -6.75 -14.40 31.81
C ILE A 1065 -5.57 -15.18 32.39
N PRO A 1066 -5.41 -16.48 32.07
CA PRO A 1066 -4.26 -17.27 32.49
C PRO A 1066 -3.00 -16.92 31.71
N PHE A 1067 -1.84 -17.01 32.38
CA PHE A 1067 -0.50 -16.85 31.80
C PHE A 1067 0.55 -17.79 32.42
#